data_AF-A0A2R6XSX0-F1
#
_entry.id   AF-A0A2R6XSX0-F1
#
_cell.length_a   1.000
_cell.length_b   1.000
_cell.length_c   1.000
_cell.angle_alpha   90.00
_cell.angle_beta   90.00
_cell.angle_gamma   90.00
#
_symmetry.space_group_name_H-M   'P 1'
#
loop_
_entity.id
_entity.type
_entity.pdbx_description
1 polymer ?
#
loop_
_entity_poly.entity_id
_entity_poly.type
_entity_poly.pdbx_seq_one_letter_code
_entity_poly.pdbx_strand_id
1 'polypeptide(L)'
;MAAVSGARRFTMTTALAEVAAMEAVRRIPKELDKYLYMRHMHHENPALFYKLLINNAQELLPVVYAPTVGQVYQDYSKLPIHIHGLVVRPEHRGSLLRRLRDWSGGHRVRVVVVTDGERVLGLGDLGFNGMAIAEGKILLYTVMAGVNPAVCMPCVLDVGTDNERLLADPTYKGLRQKRLRGQEYDDLVDEFMAAVKALHDHTLLQFEDFGNRNAFRLLDKYAPLQCSFNDDIQGTACIALAGVLSALRVTGLSIEDQRILVLGAGEAGTGVGQLICKAMRSQSKLSEPESLQRCFFLDSKGLICSSRSDDLQHHKLPFAHDVPFIDNLLDAVKQLRPTILVGASTQGGAFTKEICETMAQINERPIIFPLSNPTTCSEVSYENAFKWTNGKVIFASGSPYDPLKGPSGKMHHPAQANNAYIFGPMGMAALLTHCRQITDDVFLQAAKILAGLTPAKHLETGMLFPTIGEMKGLVVTLISGIAEFMVESKLGRKPAAAADWPDYIRSQMYQPGVAPTTVVEAHHADTRELLTIRHMYTDIQRYLFLRHLQDAKPDTFWKLIINNAQELLPYVYTPTVGEACQDYSKLPIETRGLYIRQEDSGKILKKLQAWRHQEVKVIVVTDGERILGLGDLGSGGMGISEGKIILYTVFGGLNPKHCLPVCIDVGTNNDSLIQDPQYKGIVQKRLRGEPYDKLIHEFVLALQKWQPHVLLQFEDFGNTNAFRLLEKYQKVLCCFNDDIQGTACIALTGIFSALRITGKKLEDQKILILGAGEAGTGIGKIIALALTQTCNKPMKDALKCCHLVDSKGLVCKSRTDLQQHKLPFAHDVAFQPDLLSAVKSVRPTILIGVSTITGAFNKDVLEAMRSFNARPVIFPLSNPTSKAECTFEEAYNHTGGTAVFASGSPFPAFKTKQGKTLYPAQANNSYVFGPIGMATVLTKCKTITEELFLMTAELLAGITPEARLSSGMLFPAFSDMKEVAPHLIAGICEHIVKSGQGTQPADATDWLDYVKSHMYKPPDDDE
;
A
#
# COMPACT_ATOMS: atom_id res chain seq x y z
N MET A 1 -25.39 47.41 -25.37
CA MET A 1 -23.93 47.21 -25.37
C MET A 1 -23.58 46.22 -24.25
N ALA A 2 -24.06 44.98 -24.32
CA ALA A 2 -23.25 43.77 -24.46
C ALA A 2 -21.81 43.95 -24.96
N ALA A 3 -20.83 43.43 -24.19
CA ALA A 3 -19.71 42.60 -24.70
C ALA A 3 -18.70 42.22 -23.58
N VAL A 4 -18.57 40.91 -23.37
CA VAL A 4 -17.34 40.14 -23.12
C VAL A 4 -16.63 40.26 -21.76
N SER A 5 -16.82 39.25 -20.91
CA SER A 5 -15.72 38.35 -20.47
C SER A 5 -16.26 37.16 -19.65
N GLY A 6 -16.78 36.16 -20.37
CA GLY A 6 -17.05 34.85 -19.80
C GLY A 6 -15.81 33.96 -19.94
N ALA A 7 -15.09 33.71 -18.85
CA ALA A 7 -14.12 32.62 -18.77
C ALA A 7 -14.80 31.43 -18.07
N ARG A 8 -15.41 30.54 -18.87
CA ARG A 8 -15.93 29.24 -18.43
C ARG A 8 -14.75 28.35 -18.01
N ARG A 9 -14.66 27.95 -16.73
CA ARG A 9 -13.91 26.76 -16.33
C ARG A 9 -14.65 25.54 -16.88
N PHE A 10 -14.12 24.93 -17.95
CA PHE A 10 -14.59 23.65 -18.45
C PHE A 10 -14.08 22.55 -17.51
N THR A 11 -14.94 22.06 -16.62
CA THR A 11 -14.78 20.71 -16.07
C THR A 11 -15.14 19.72 -17.19
N MET A 12 -14.15 19.04 -17.76
CA MET A 12 -14.41 17.94 -18.69
C MET A 12 -15.25 16.87 -17.99
N THR A 13 -16.36 16.46 -18.60
CA THR A 13 -17.12 15.29 -18.13
C THR A 13 -16.27 14.03 -18.28
N THR A 14 -16.53 12.98 -17.50
CA THR A 14 -15.82 11.69 -17.57
C THR A 14 -15.89 11.02 -18.95
N ALA A 15 -16.87 11.39 -19.78
CA ALA A 15 -16.97 10.96 -21.18
C ALA A 15 -16.02 11.75 -22.10
N LEU A 16 -15.90 13.07 -21.89
CA LEU A 16 -14.95 13.90 -22.65
C LEU A 16 -13.49 13.53 -22.33
N ALA A 17 -13.19 13.19 -21.08
CA ALA A 17 -11.87 12.71 -20.68
C ALA A 17 -11.49 11.38 -21.35
N GLU A 18 -12.43 10.44 -21.46
CA GLU A 18 -12.24 9.16 -22.14
C GLU A 18 -12.00 9.33 -23.64
N VAL A 19 -12.80 10.18 -24.30
CA VAL A 19 -12.63 10.50 -25.73
C VAL A 19 -11.26 11.16 -25.97
N ALA A 20 -10.89 12.15 -25.16
CA ALA A 20 -9.60 12.83 -25.28
C ALA A 20 -8.41 11.88 -25.05
N ALA A 21 -8.51 10.99 -24.06
CA ALA A 21 -7.51 9.97 -23.78
C ALA A 21 -7.37 8.99 -24.96
N MET A 22 -8.48 8.53 -25.54
CA MET A 22 -8.46 7.64 -26.70
C MET A 22 -7.85 8.31 -27.94
N GLU A 23 -8.19 9.58 -28.20
CA GLU A 23 -7.56 10.35 -29.27
C GLU A 23 -6.05 10.50 -29.05
N ALA A 24 -5.61 10.72 -27.81
CA ALA A 24 -4.19 10.80 -27.48
C ALA A 24 -3.49 9.47 -27.79
N VAL A 25 -4.05 8.34 -27.37
CA VAL A 25 -3.50 7.00 -27.69
C VAL A 25 -3.38 6.78 -29.20
N ARG A 26 -4.43 7.12 -29.96
CA ARG A 26 -4.45 6.96 -31.43
C ARG A 26 -3.45 7.86 -32.16
N ARG A 27 -3.10 9.01 -31.60
CA ARG A 27 -2.09 9.93 -32.16
C ARG A 27 -0.66 9.47 -31.94
N ILE A 28 -0.41 8.59 -30.96
CA ILE A 28 0.92 8.04 -30.70
C ILE A 28 1.21 6.96 -31.77
N PRO A 29 2.29 7.09 -32.57
CA PRO A 29 2.52 6.19 -33.70
C PRO A 29 3.14 4.84 -33.30
N LYS A 30 3.95 4.79 -32.24
CA LYS A 30 4.64 3.57 -31.81
C LYS A 30 3.87 2.86 -30.70
N GLU A 31 3.70 1.55 -30.85
CA GLU A 31 2.98 0.72 -29.86
C GLU A 31 3.61 0.75 -28.46
N LEU A 32 4.95 0.75 -28.37
CA LEU A 32 5.64 0.86 -27.08
C LEU A 32 5.38 2.20 -26.39
N ASP A 33 5.29 3.29 -27.15
CA ASP A 33 4.98 4.62 -26.59
C ASP A 33 3.51 4.68 -26.13
N LYS A 34 2.59 4.03 -26.87
CA LYS A 34 1.20 3.85 -26.41
C LYS A 34 1.16 3.08 -25.09
N TYR A 35 1.95 2.00 -24.97
CA TYR A 35 2.07 1.24 -23.73
C TYR A 35 2.54 2.12 -22.57
N LEU A 36 3.61 2.90 -22.75
CA LEU A 36 4.13 3.82 -21.72
C LEU A 36 3.10 4.87 -21.31
N TYR A 37 2.38 5.45 -22.28
CA TYR A 37 1.29 6.39 -22.02
C TYR A 37 0.17 5.75 -21.20
N MET A 38 -0.25 4.55 -21.58
CA MET A 38 -1.26 3.78 -20.85
C MET A 38 -0.81 3.43 -19.43
N ARG A 39 0.47 3.09 -19.23
CA ARG A 39 1.04 2.83 -17.90
C ARG A 39 1.13 4.08 -17.04
N HIS A 40 1.48 5.22 -17.62
CA HIS A 40 1.45 6.49 -16.91
C HIS A 40 0.00 6.84 -16.50
N MET A 41 -0.99 6.64 -17.37
CA MET A 41 -2.39 6.83 -17.02
C MET A 41 -2.87 5.88 -15.94
N HIS A 42 -2.43 4.63 -15.94
CA HIS A 42 -2.74 3.68 -14.86
C HIS A 42 -2.26 4.20 -13.50
N HIS A 43 -1.10 4.86 -13.45
CA HIS A 43 -0.57 5.49 -12.24
C HIS A 43 -1.36 6.75 -11.83
N GLU A 44 -1.60 7.67 -12.76
CA GLU A 44 -2.22 8.97 -12.46
C GLU A 44 -3.74 8.88 -12.23
N ASN A 45 -4.42 8.06 -13.02
CA ASN A 45 -5.87 7.91 -12.98
C ASN A 45 -6.31 6.48 -13.33
N PRO A 46 -6.19 5.53 -12.37
CA PRO A 46 -6.56 4.14 -12.58
C PRO A 46 -8.01 3.96 -13.06
N ALA A 47 -8.95 4.77 -12.56
CA ALA A 47 -10.35 4.70 -12.95
C ALA A 47 -10.54 5.03 -14.44
N LEU A 48 -9.90 6.09 -14.94
CA LEU A 48 -9.92 6.42 -16.36
C LEU A 48 -9.24 5.34 -17.20
N PHE A 49 -8.09 4.82 -16.74
CA PHE A 49 -7.36 3.75 -17.41
C PHE A 49 -8.19 2.48 -17.59
N TYR A 50 -8.80 1.95 -16.51
CA TYR A 50 -9.64 0.76 -16.59
C TYR A 50 -10.92 1.02 -17.40
N LYS A 51 -11.51 2.21 -17.29
CA LYS A 51 -12.67 2.59 -18.11
C LYS A 51 -12.33 2.55 -19.60
N LEU A 52 -11.22 3.18 -19.98
CA LEU A 52 -10.73 3.25 -21.35
C LEU A 52 -10.46 1.83 -21.89
N LEU A 53 -9.79 0.98 -21.11
CA LEU A 53 -9.54 -0.42 -21.49
C LEU A 53 -10.81 -1.26 -21.62
N ILE A 54 -11.73 -1.21 -20.66
CA ILE A 54 -12.97 -2.02 -20.67
C ILE A 54 -13.89 -1.61 -21.82
N ASN A 55 -13.90 -0.33 -22.21
CA ASN A 55 -14.72 0.16 -23.31
C ASN A 55 -14.08 -0.04 -24.68
N ASN A 56 -12.75 -0.13 -24.76
CA ASN A 56 -11.99 -0.21 -26.01
C ASN A 56 -11.06 -1.43 -26.07
N ALA A 57 -11.44 -2.53 -25.41
CA ALA A 57 -10.59 -3.71 -25.21
C ALA A 57 -10.05 -4.29 -26.53
N GLN A 58 -10.86 -4.30 -27.59
CA GLN A 58 -10.45 -4.81 -28.90
C GLN A 58 -9.26 -4.02 -29.50
N GLU A 59 -9.20 -2.71 -29.28
CA GLU A 59 -8.13 -1.85 -29.81
C GLU A 59 -6.93 -1.78 -28.85
N LEU A 60 -7.18 -1.76 -27.53
CA LEU A 60 -6.15 -1.47 -26.54
C LEU A 60 -5.50 -2.71 -25.90
N LEU A 61 -6.14 -3.88 -25.90
CA LEU A 61 -5.50 -5.09 -25.37
C LEU A 61 -4.20 -5.45 -26.12
N PRO A 62 -4.13 -5.32 -27.46
CA PRO A 62 -2.86 -5.51 -28.18
C PRO A 62 -1.73 -4.55 -27.76
N VAL A 63 -2.08 -3.40 -27.18
CA VAL A 63 -1.12 -2.40 -26.67
C VAL A 63 -0.63 -2.81 -25.28
N VAL A 64 -1.54 -3.11 -24.35
CA VAL A 64 -1.21 -3.38 -22.94
C VAL A 64 -0.86 -4.85 -22.64
N TYR A 65 -1.08 -5.72 -23.62
CA TYR A 65 -0.79 -7.16 -23.59
C TYR A 65 -0.19 -7.62 -24.95
N ALA A 66 -0.40 -8.87 -25.35
CA ALA A 66 0.14 -9.42 -26.59
C ALA A 66 -0.48 -8.75 -27.84
N PRO A 67 0.32 -8.32 -28.83
CA PRO A 67 1.74 -8.64 -29.03
C PRO A 67 2.75 -7.61 -28.49
N THR A 68 2.36 -6.36 -28.24
CA THR A 68 3.29 -5.25 -27.89
C THR A 68 4.10 -5.56 -26.64
N VAL A 69 3.47 -6.24 -25.68
CA VAL A 69 4.10 -6.60 -24.42
C VAL A 69 5.31 -7.53 -24.59
N GLY A 70 5.44 -8.25 -25.70
CA GLY A 70 6.62 -9.08 -25.98
C GLY A 70 7.92 -8.28 -26.02
N GLN A 71 7.88 -7.04 -26.53
CA GLN A 71 9.01 -6.11 -26.48
C GLN A 71 9.18 -5.54 -25.07
N VAL A 72 8.07 -5.22 -24.39
CA VAL A 72 8.07 -4.75 -22.99
C VAL A 72 8.77 -5.74 -22.07
N TYR A 73 8.58 -7.06 -22.26
CA TYR A 73 9.22 -8.09 -21.45
C TYR A 73 10.75 -8.06 -21.54
N GLN A 74 11.28 -7.86 -22.74
CA GLN A 74 12.73 -7.83 -22.94
C GLN A 74 13.34 -6.55 -22.34
N ASP A 75 12.62 -5.43 -22.40
CA ASP A 75 13.11 -4.13 -21.98
C ASP A 75 12.57 -3.66 -20.61
N TYR A 76 11.80 -4.48 -19.87
CA TYR A 76 11.05 -4.05 -18.68
C TYR A 76 11.90 -3.29 -17.65
N SER A 77 13.13 -3.77 -17.42
CA SER A 77 14.10 -3.10 -16.53
C SER A 77 14.57 -1.73 -17.04
N LYS A 78 14.59 -1.50 -18.36
CA LYS A 78 15.00 -0.24 -19.00
C LYS A 78 13.88 0.78 -19.10
N LEU A 79 12.62 0.33 -19.04
CA LEU A 79 11.48 1.21 -19.21
C LEU A 79 11.30 2.13 -17.98
N PRO A 80 10.93 3.41 -18.19
CA PRO A 80 10.68 4.38 -17.13
C PRO A 80 9.27 4.17 -16.53
N ILE A 81 9.01 2.96 -16.04
CA ILE A 81 7.72 2.54 -15.50
C ILE A 81 7.84 2.16 -14.02
N HIS A 82 6.79 2.47 -13.26
CA HIS A 82 6.65 2.03 -11.89
C HIS A 82 6.25 0.55 -11.84
N ILE A 83 6.90 -0.19 -10.94
CA ILE A 83 6.57 -1.58 -10.62
C ILE A 83 5.34 -1.57 -9.70
N HIS A 84 4.31 -2.33 -10.06
CA HIS A 84 3.07 -2.43 -9.28
C HIS A 84 2.98 -3.76 -8.51
N GLY A 85 3.76 -4.78 -8.88
CA GLY A 85 3.74 -6.07 -8.20
C GLY A 85 4.67 -6.20 -7.00
N LEU A 86 4.42 -7.22 -6.19
CA LEU A 86 5.26 -7.62 -5.07
C LEU A 86 6.50 -8.36 -5.59
N VAL A 87 7.68 -7.92 -5.13
CA VAL A 87 8.96 -8.59 -5.45
C VAL A 87 9.38 -9.44 -4.26
N VAL A 88 9.47 -10.75 -4.46
CA VAL A 88 9.90 -11.73 -3.47
C VAL A 88 11.32 -12.20 -3.82
N ARG A 89 12.24 -12.05 -2.86
CA ARG A 89 13.65 -12.43 -3.00
C ARG A 89 14.04 -13.44 -1.91
N PRO A 90 15.11 -14.22 -2.09
CA PRO A 90 15.60 -15.15 -1.07
C PRO A 90 15.87 -14.48 0.29
N GLU A 91 16.36 -13.24 0.28
CA GLU A 91 16.60 -12.44 1.50
C GLU A 91 15.32 -12.09 2.28
N HIS A 92 14.14 -12.26 1.67
CA HIS A 92 12.85 -12.00 2.31
C HIS A 92 12.31 -13.19 3.13
N ARG A 93 12.98 -14.35 3.10
CA ARG A 93 12.60 -15.52 3.90
C ARG A 93 12.49 -15.17 5.39
N GLY A 94 11.52 -15.78 6.07
CA GLY A 94 11.12 -15.48 7.45
C GLY A 94 10.21 -14.24 7.61
N SER A 95 9.89 -13.56 6.51
CA SER A 95 9.08 -12.32 6.50
C SER A 95 8.02 -12.26 5.39
N LEU A 96 7.84 -13.31 4.59
CA LEU A 96 6.99 -13.24 3.40
C LEU A 96 5.53 -12.90 3.73
N LEU A 97 4.96 -13.52 4.76
CA LEU A 97 3.59 -13.20 5.21
C LEU A 97 3.42 -11.73 5.59
N ARG A 98 4.42 -11.14 6.25
CA ARG A 98 4.39 -9.70 6.58
C ARG A 98 4.40 -8.86 5.30
N ARG A 99 5.31 -9.14 4.37
CA ARG A 99 5.40 -8.40 3.10
C ARG A 99 4.12 -8.49 2.27
N LEU A 100 3.52 -9.67 2.22
CA LEU A 100 2.22 -9.92 1.60
C LEU A 100 1.11 -9.10 2.29
N ARG A 101 1.09 -9.02 3.63
CA ARG A 101 0.13 -8.21 4.39
C ARG A 101 0.33 -6.71 4.22
N ASP A 102 1.57 -6.27 4.24
CA ASP A 102 1.97 -4.87 4.04
C ASP A 102 1.58 -4.41 2.63
N TRP A 103 1.84 -5.24 1.61
CA TRP A 103 1.41 -4.97 0.23
C TRP A 103 -0.13 -4.97 0.10
N SER A 104 -0.82 -5.93 0.72
CA SER A 104 -2.28 -6.09 0.60
C SER A 104 -3.12 -5.08 1.40
N GLY A 105 -2.50 -4.20 2.20
CA GLY A 105 -3.22 -3.24 3.04
C GLY A 105 -4.15 -3.88 4.07
N GLY A 106 -3.77 -5.03 4.62
CA GLY A 106 -4.52 -5.72 5.68
C GLY A 106 -5.62 -6.67 5.21
N HIS A 107 -5.29 -7.60 4.29
CA HIS A 107 -6.11 -8.78 3.85
C HIS A 107 -6.97 -8.64 2.58
N ARG A 108 -6.77 -7.62 1.75
CA ARG A 108 -7.63 -7.40 0.55
C ARG A 108 -7.33 -8.32 -0.63
N VAL A 109 -6.12 -8.89 -0.70
CA VAL A 109 -5.68 -9.67 -1.86
C VAL A 109 -6.41 -11.01 -1.90
N ARG A 110 -7.11 -11.25 -3.02
CA ARG A 110 -7.87 -12.47 -3.28
C ARG A 110 -7.43 -13.19 -4.56
N VAL A 111 -6.69 -12.53 -5.44
CA VAL A 111 -6.06 -13.13 -6.61
C VAL A 111 -4.58 -12.76 -6.64
N VAL A 112 -3.72 -13.75 -6.77
CA VAL A 112 -2.27 -13.59 -6.93
C VAL A 112 -1.87 -14.22 -8.26
N VAL A 113 -1.21 -13.46 -9.13
CA VAL A 113 -0.49 -14.06 -10.27
C VAL A 113 0.98 -14.00 -9.92
N VAL A 114 1.62 -15.16 -9.84
CA VAL A 114 3.04 -15.28 -9.50
C VAL A 114 3.80 -15.86 -10.68
N THR A 115 4.99 -15.31 -10.92
CA THR A 115 5.97 -15.84 -11.88
C THR A 115 7.37 -15.85 -11.27
N ASP A 116 8.22 -16.79 -11.70
CA ASP A 116 9.67 -16.69 -11.46
C ASP A 116 10.45 -16.25 -12.73
N GLY A 117 9.75 -16.10 -13.85
CA GLY A 117 10.30 -15.61 -15.12
C GLY A 117 11.27 -16.56 -15.81
N GLU A 118 11.33 -17.85 -15.46
CA GLU A 118 12.28 -18.80 -16.06
C GLU A 118 11.96 -19.13 -17.53
N ARG A 119 10.68 -19.15 -17.90
CA ARG A 119 10.24 -19.61 -19.23
C ARG A 119 9.13 -18.72 -19.78
N VAL A 120 9.46 -17.45 -19.96
CA VAL A 120 8.53 -16.46 -20.50
C VAL A 120 8.24 -16.74 -21.97
N LEU A 121 7.04 -17.25 -22.28
CA LEU A 121 6.61 -17.55 -23.65
C LEU A 121 7.71 -18.30 -24.46
N GLY A 122 7.94 -17.92 -25.72
CA GLY A 122 9.09 -18.33 -26.52
C GLY A 122 10.36 -17.50 -26.31
N LEU A 123 10.41 -16.59 -25.31
CA LEU A 123 11.54 -15.69 -25.06
C LEU A 123 12.58 -16.27 -24.08
N GLY A 124 12.21 -17.27 -23.28
CA GLY A 124 13.10 -17.95 -22.34
C GLY A 124 13.21 -17.24 -20.98
N ASP A 125 14.37 -17.35 -20.34
CA ASP A 125 14.59 -16.83 -18.98
C ASP A 125 14.76 -15.30 -19.01
N LEU A 126 13.81 -14.61 -18.40
CA LEU A 126 13.81 -13.15 -18.23
C LEU A 126 13.98 -12.73 -16.76
N GLY A 127 14.04 -13.69 -15.83
CA GLY A 127 14.07 -13.47 -14.38
C GLY A 127 13.06 -12.41 -13.92
N PHE A 128 13.54 -11.38 -13.21
CA PHE A 128 12.74 -10.25 -12.73
C PHE A 128 11.84 -9.58 -13.78
N ASN A 129 12.27 -9.49 -15.05
CA ASN A 129 11.47 -8.87 -16.09
C ASN A 129 10.14 -9.61 -16.33
N GLY A 130 10.01 -10.87 -15.88
CA GLY A 130 8.75 -11.61 -15.85
C GLY A 130 7.63 -10.91 -15.08
N MET A 131 7.95 -9.96 -14.17
CA MET A 131 6.95 -9.13 -13.48
C MET A 131 5.93 -8.49 -14.44
N ALA A 132 6.39 -8.07 -15.62
CA ALA A 132 5.54 -7.50 -16.66
C ALA A 132 4.36 -8.40 -17.06
N ILE A 133 4.55 -9.72 -17.01
CA ILE A 133 3.54 -10.71 -17.38
C ILE A 133 2.54 -10.86 -16.25
N ALA A 134 3.01 -10.98 -15.01
CA ALA A 134 2.13 -11.03 -13.85
C ALA A 134 1.22 -9.79 -13.79
N GLU A 135 1.78 -8.60 -14.07
CA GLU A 135 1.00 -7.36 -14.17
C GLU A 135 -0.02 -7.39 -15.34
N GLY A 136 0.38 -7.87 -16.51
CA GLY A 136 -0.49 -8.01 -17.68
C GLY A 136 -1.64 -9.01 -17.45
N LYS A 137 -1.38 -10.14 -16.78
CA LYS A 137 -2.40 -11.14 -16.44
C LYS A 137 -3.40 -10.57 -15.43
N ILE A 138 -2.92 -9.92 -14.36
CA ILE A 138 -3.80 -9.25 -13.39
C ILE A 138 -4.70 -8.21 -14.05
N LEU A 139 -4.16 -7.42 -14.98
CA LEU A 139 -4.96 -6.47 -15.75
C LEU A 139 -6.13 -7.18 -16.47
N LEU A 140 -5.87 -8.34 -17.08
CA LEU A 140 -6.87 -9.10 -17.81
C LEU A 140 -7.94 -9.74 -16.90
N TYR A 141 -7.64 -10.06 -15.64
CA TYR A 141 -8.67 -10.45 -14.67
C TYR A 141 -9.75 -9.36 -14.54
N THR A 142 -9.32 -8.10 -14.46
CA THR A 142 -10.24 -6.96 -14.38
C THR A 142 -10.94 -6.68 -15.71
N VAL A 143 -10.18 -6.58 -16.81
CA VAL A 143 -10.74 -6.16 -18.10
C VAL A 143 -11.67 -7.23 -18.68
N MET A 144 -11.32 -8.52 -18.57
CA MET A 144 -12.10 -9.60 -19.18
C MET A 144 -13.22 -10.08 -18.27
N ALA A 145 -12.95 -10.26 -16.98
CA ALA A 145 -13.89 -10.92 -16.05
C ALA A 145 -14.49 -9.99 -15.00
N GLY A 146 -14.09 -8.71 -14.96
CA GLY A 146 -14.61 -7.74 -14.01
C GLY A 146 -14.11 -7.96 -12.59
N VAL A 147 -13.00 -8.66 -12.37
CA VAL A 147 -12.44 -8.78 -11.01
C VAL A 147 -11.92 -7.42 -10.56
N ASN A 148 -12.25 -7.01 -9.33
CA ASN A 148 -11.82 -5.73 -8.79
C ASN A 148 -10.28 -5.65 -8.74
N PRO A 149 -9.64 -4.65 -9.40
CA PRO A 149 -8.18 -4.56 -9.43
C PRO A 149 -7.56 -4.38 -8.03
N ALA A 150 -8.31 -3.87 -7.05
CA ALA A 150 -7.84 -3.71 -5.67
C ALA A 150 -7.62 -5.03 -4.92
N VAL A 151 -8.17 -6.16 -5.41
CA VAL A 151 -7.98 -7.49 -4.79
C VAL A 151 -6.96 -8.35 -5.55
N CYS A 152 -6.32 -7.78 -6.57
CA CYS A 152 -5.44 -8.46 -7.49
C CYS A 152 -3.98 -8.08 -7.25
N MET A 153 -3.10 -9.06 -7.08
CA MET A 153 -1.68 -8.85 -6.79
C MET A 153 -0.79 -9.54 -7.83
N PRO A 154 -0.03 -8.78 -8.65
CA PRO A 154 1.06 -9.34 -9.42
C PRO A 154 2.26 -9.60 -8.50
N CYS A 155 2.95 -10.71 -8.71
CA CYS A 155 4.10 -11.11 -7.90
C CYS A 155 5.21 -11.71 -8.78
N VAL A 156 6.46 -11.38 -8.47
CA VAL A 156 7.63 -12.05 -9.03
C VAL A 156 8.49 -12.67 -7.94
N LEU A 157 8.85 -13.93 -8.10
CA LEU A 157 9.89 -14.58 -7.33
C LEU A 157 11.24 -14.28 -8.00
N ASP A 158 11.85 -13.16 -7.64
CA ASP A 158 13.16 -12.72 -8.13
C ASP A 158 14.27 -13.59 -7.49
N VAL A 159 14.49 -14.76 -8.09
CA VAL A 159 15.45 -15.79 -7.65
C VAL A 159 16.77 -15.75 -8.43
N GLY A 160 17.01 -14.69 -9.21
CA GLY A 160 18.10 -14.58 -10.17
C GLY A 160 17.68 -14.99 -11.60
N THR A 161 18.64 -15.04 -12.51
CA THR A 161 18.45 -15.43 -13.91
C THR A 161 19.70 -16.15 -14.44
N ASP A 162 19.51 -17.13 -15.31
CA ASP A 162 20.60 -17.82 -16.01
C ASP A 162 20.95 -17.14 -17.34
N ASN A 163 20.20 -16.09 -17.71
CA ASN A 163 20.41 -15.30 -18.92
C ASN A 163 21.61 -14.34 -18.79
N GLU A 164 22.72 -14.70 -19.43
CA GLU A 164 23.97 -13.92 -19.41
C GLU A 164 23.80 -12.47 -19.89
N ARG A 165 22.88 -12.22 -20.83
CA ARG A 165 22.65 -10.85 -21.33
C ARG A 165 22.03 -9.97 -20.24
N LEU A 166 21.11 -10.50 -19.45
CA LEU A 166 20.48 -9.78 -18.34
C LEU A 166 21.45 -9.60 -17.17
N LEU A 167 22.29 -10.61 -16.88
CA LEU A 167 23.34 -10.50 -15.87
C LEU A 167 24.38 -9.42 -16.21
N ALA A 168 24.72 -9.28 -17.49
CA ALA A 168 25.65 -8.26 -17.98
C ALA A 168 25.02 -6.86 -18.13
N ASP A 169 23.69 -6.74 -18.08
CA ASP A 169 23.00 -5.47 -18.30
C ASP A 169 22.98 -4.61 -17.01
N PRO A 170 23.66 -3.44 -16.99
CA PRO A 170 23.72 -2.59 -15.80
C PRO A 170 22.37 -1.93 -15.46
N THR A 171 21.39 -2.00 -16.36
CA THR A 171 20.02 -1.49 -16.13
C THR A 171 19.07 -2.55 -15.59
N TYR A 172 19.47 -3.83 -15.55
CA TYR A 172 18.64 -4.90 -15.02
C TYR A 172 18.29 -4.66 -13.54
N LYS A 173 16.99 -4.66 -13.22
CA LYS A 173 16.43 -4.38 -11.88
C LYS A 173 16.39 -5.61 -10.96
N GLY A 174 16.49 -6.81 -11.52
CA GLY A 174 16.47 -8.08 -10.78
C GLY A 174 17.78 -8.44 -10.09
N LEU A 175 17.80 -9.56 -9.38
CA LEU A 175 19.03 -10.10 -8.80
C LEU A 175 20.03 -10.49 -9.90
N ARG A 176 21.21 -9.87 -9.88
CA ARG A 176 22.31 -10.16 -10.82
C ARG A 176 23.15 -11.35 -10.36
N GLN A 177 22.47 -12.49 -10.26
CA GLN A 177 23.09 -13.77 -9.92
C GLN A 177 22.42 -14.90 -10.68
N LYS A 178 23.10 -16.05 -10.77
CA LYS A 178 22.51 -17.28 -11.30
C LYS A 178 21.30 -17.71 -10.47
N ARG A 179 20.36 -18.40 -11.12
CA ARG A 179 19.10 -18.77 -10.48
C ARG A 179 19.33 -19.63 -9.24
N LEU A 180 18.55 -19.35 -8.19
CA LEU A 180 18.45 -20.22 -7.03
C LEU A 180 17.87 -21.57 -7.45
N ARG A 181 18.49 -22.68 -7.03
CA ARG A 181 18.07 -24.05 -7.37
C ARG A 181 18.04 -24.94 -6.13
N GLY A 182 17.38 -26.09 -6.25
CA GLY A 182 17.35 -27.11 -5.19
C GLY A 182 16.55 -26.68 -3.96
N GLN A 183 16.96 -27.16 -2.79
CA GLN A 183 16.21 -27.00 -1.55
C GLN A 183 15.98 -25.54 -1.16
N GLU A 184 16.93 -24.63 -1.43
CA GLU A 184 16.76 -23.21 -1.09
C GLU A 184 15.66 -22.54 -1.90
N TYR A 185 15.50 -22.91 -3.17
CA TYR A 185 14.39 -22.46 -4.01
C TYR A 185 13.07 -23.03 -3.47
N ASP A 186 13.06 -24.33 -3.15
CA ASP A 186 11.88 -25.00 -2.62
C ASP A 186 11.43 -24.39 -1.30
N ASP A 187 12.35 -24.13 -0.36
CA ASP A 187 12.03 -23.48 0.90
C ASP A 187 11.41 -22.08 0.72
N LEU A 188 11.90 -21.30 -0.25
CA LEU A 188 11.37 -19.97 -0.55
C LEU A 188 9.94 -20.08 -1.10
N VAL A 189 9.72 -21.00 -2.04
CA VAL A 189 8.39 -21.24 -2.61
C VAL A 189 7.44 -21.79 -1.55
N ASP A 190 7.89 -22.69 -0.69
CA ASP A 190 7.12 -23.25 0.42
C ASP A 190 6.66 -22.17 1.40
N GLU A 191 7.57 -21.28 1.82
CA GLU A 191 7.19 -20.14 2.66
C GLU A 191 6.23 -19.19 1.93
N PHE A 192 6.47 -18.91 0.64
CA PHE A 192 5.61 -18.04 -0.15
C PHE A 192 4.19 -18.61 -0.26
N MET A 193 4.06 -19.89 -0.60
CA MET A 193 2.79 -20.58 -0.73
C MET A 193 2.05 -20.67 0.62
N ALA A 194 2.76 -20.90 1.72
CA ALA A 194 2.18 -20.85 3.06
C ALA A 194 1.72 -19.43 3.44
N ALA A 195 2.49 -18.41 3.05
CA ALA A 195 2.16 -17.02 3.31
C ALA A 195 0.94 -16.55 2.50
N VAL A 196 0.81 -16.95 1.24
CA VAL A 196 -0.39 -16.68 0.41
C VAL A 196 -1.62 -17.35 1.03
N LYS A 197 -1.52 -18.62 1.44
CA LYS A 197 -2.60 -19.31 2.16
C LYS A 197 -3.02 -18.57 3.43
N ALA A 198 -2.07 -18.03 4.17
CA ALA A 198 -2.30 -17.30 5.42
C ALA A 198 -2.79 -15.84 5.23
N LEU A 199 -2.92 -15.35 3.99
CA LEU A 199 -3.61 -14.09 3.70
C LEU A 199 -5.13 -14.27 3.86
N HIS A 200 -5.68 -15.30 3.23
CA HIS A 200 -7.09 -15.70 3.28
C HIS A 200 -7.22 -17.16 2.81
N ASP A 201 -8.12 -17.94 3.44
CA ASP A 201 -8.34 -19.37 3.14
C ASP A 201 -8.83 -19.67 1.71
N HIS A 202 -9.10 -18.63 0.92
CA HIS A 202 -9.70 -18.68 -0.42
C HIS A 202 -9.04 -17.69 -1.40
N THR A 203 -7.78 -17.34 -1.15
CA THR A 203 -6.98 -16.58 -2.13
C THR A 203 -6.63 -17.50 -3.29
N LEU A 204 -6.98 -17.08 -4.49
CA LEU A 204 -6.60 -17.73 -5.73
C LEU A 204 -5.15 -17.41 -6.07
N LEU A 205 -4.35 -18.42 -6.39
CA LEU A 205 -3.00 -18.26 -6.91
C LEU A 205 -2.86 -18.86 -8.31
N GLN A 206 -2.45 -18.06 -9.28
CA GLN A 206 -2.07 -18.48 -10.63
C GLN A 206 -0.54 -18.53 -10.73
N PHE A 207 0.00 -19.69 -11.07
CA PHE A 207 1.40 -19.83 -11.51
C PHE A 207 1.52 -19.48 -12.99
N GLU A 208 2.57 -18.74 -13.33
CA GLU A 208 2.84 -18.24 -14.68
C GLU A 208 4.35 -18.29 -15.03
N ASP A 209 4.70 -18.80 -16.20
CA ASP A 209 6.06 -18.83 -16.80
C ASP A 209 7.15 -19.50 -15.93
N PHE A 210 6.77 -20.51 -15.16
CA PHE A 210 7.72 -21.35 -14.41
C PHE A 210 8.41 -22.35 -15.35
N GLY A 211 9.68 -22.62 -15.12
CA GLY A 211 10.42 -23.60 -15.93
C GLY A 211 9.91 -25.04 -15.74
N ASN A 212 10.00 -25.85 -16.80
CA ASN A 212 9.50 -27.24 -16.90
C ASN A 212 9.77 -28.12 -15.68
N ARG A 213 10.97 -27.99 -15.07
CA ARG A 213 11.36 -28.78 -13.90
C ARG A 213 10.53 -28.46 -12.66
N ASN A 214 10.02 -27.23 -12.56
CA ASN A 214 9.27 -26.71 -11.44
C ASN A 214 7.78 -26.69 -11.71
N ALA A 215 7.32 -26.32 -12.91
CA ALA A 215 5.90 -26.10 -13.20
C ALA A 215 4.98 -27.26 -12.76
N PHE A 216 5.22 -28.49 -13.25
CA PHE A 216 4.43 -29.67 -12.84
C PHE A 216 4.63 -30.01 -11.37
N ARG A 217 5.87 -30.02 -10.88
CA ARG A 217 6.19 -30.38 -9.49
C ARG A 217 5.49 -29.46 -8.48
N LEU A 218 5.50 -28.14 -8.74
CA LEU A 218 4.84 -27.15 -7.90
C LEU A 218 3.32 -27.24 -8.02
N LEU A 219 2.79 -27.46 -9.23
CA LEU A 219 1.36 -27.68 -9.44
C LEU A 219 0.87 -28.91 -8.65
N ASP A 220 1.54 -30.06 -8.81
CA ASP A 220 1.21 -31.31 -8.12
C ASP A 220 1.29 -31.16 -6.59
N LYS A 221 2.28 -30.40 -6.10
CA LYS A 221 2.46 -30.13 -4.67
C LYS A 221 1.37 -29.21 -4.11
N TYR A 222 1.00 -28.14 -4.82
CA TYR A 222 0.21 -27.04 -4.24
C TYR A 222 -1.26 -26.99 -4.64
N ALA A 223 -1.63 -27.48 -5.83
CA ALA A 223 -3.03 -27.51 -6.26
C ALA A 223 -3.94 -28.28 -5.27
N PRO A 224 -3.51 -29.39 -4.65
CA PRO A 224 -4.32 -30.07 -3.63
C PRO A 224 -4.42 -29.33 -2.29
N LEU A 225 -3.51 -28.39 -2.01
CA LEU A 225 -3.37 -27.77 -0.69
C LEU A 225 -4.07 -26.41 -0.57
N GLN A 226 -4.30 -25.72 -1.68
CA GLN A 226 -4.96 -24.42 -1.74
C GLN A 226 -5.46 -24.09 -3.15
N CYS A 227 -6.30 -23.05 -3.25
CA CYS A 227 -6.92 -22.61 -4.50
C CYS A 227 -5.87 -22.06 -5.46
N SER A 228 -5.33 -22.93 -6.32
CA SER A 228 -4.28 -22.57 -7.26
C SER A 228 -4.35 -23.38 -8.55
N PHE A 229 -3.79 -22.81 -9.61
CA PHE A 229 -3.63 -23.46 -10.91
C PHE A 229 -2.40 -22.91 -11.64
N ASN A 230 -1.97 -23.59 -12.70
CA ASN A 230 -0.91 -23.12 -13.58
C ASN A 230 -1.48 -22.80 -14.96
N ASP A 231 -1.31 -21.56 -15.44
CA ASP A 231 -1.94 -21.12 -16.70
C ASP A 231 -1.27 -21.74 -17.94
N ASP A 232 0.05 -21.98 -17.91
CA ASP A 232 0.79 -22.61 -19.01
C ASP A 232 0.42 -24.08 -19.20
N ILE A 233 0.11 -24.78 -18.11
CA ILE A 233 -0.33 -26.18 -18.14
C ILE A 233 -1.83 -26.24 -18.37
N GLN A 234 -2.61 -25.75 -17.41
CA GLN A 234 -4.06 -25.98 -17.35
C GLN A 234 -4.85 -24.94 -18.15
N GLY A 235 -4.41 -23.68 -18.16
CA GLY A 235 -5.02 -22.60 -18.95
C GLY A 235 -4.90 -22.86 -20.45
N THR A 236 -3.68 -23.17 -20.91
CA THR A 236 -3.42 -23.54 -22.32
C THR A 236 -4.14 -24.84 -22.71
N ALA A 237 -4.17 -25.84 -21.83
CA ALA A 237 -4.96 -27.05 -22.07
C ALA A 237 -6.46 -26.76 -22.26
N CYS A 238 -7.02 -25.89 -21.42
CA CYS A 238 -8.42 -25.52 -21.46
C CYS A 238 -8.80 -24.82 -22.77
N ILE A 239 -8.00 -23.82 -23.20
CA ILE A 239 -8.30 -23.10 -24.44
C ILE A 239 -8.09 -23.99 -25.69
N ALA A 240 -7.07 -24.85 -25.69
CA ALA A 240 -6.85 -25.81 -26.76
C ALA A 240 -8.01 -26.82 -26.85
N LEU A 241 -8.45 -27.37 -25.71
CA LEU A 241 -9.60 -28.28 -25.68
C LEU A 241 -10.89 -27.58 -26.12
N ALA A 242 -11.14 -26.33 -25.71
CA ALA A 242 -12.28 -25.57 -26.21
C ALA A 242 -12.23 -25.43 -27.74
N GLY A 243 -11.04 -25.17 -28.30
CA GLY A 243 -10.82 -25.13 -29.75
C GLY A 243 -11.09 -26.48 -30.42
N VAL A 244 -10.63 -27.59 -29.81
CA VAL A 244 -10.89 -28.94 -30.30
C VAL A 244 -12.38 -29.24 -30.29
N LEU A 245 -13.09 -28.95 -29.21
CA LEU A 245 -14.54 -29.17 -29.11
C LEU A 245 -15.31 -28.34 -30.15
N SER A 246 -14.90 -27.09 -30.39
CA SER A 246 -15.43 -26.27 -31.48
C SER A 246 -15.11 -26.84 -32.87
N ALA A 247 -13.90 -27.36 -33.08
CA ALA A 247 -13.51 -28.00 -34.33
C ALA A 247 -14.29 -29.30 -34.59
N LEU A 248 -14.60 -30.07 -33.55
CA LEU A 248 -15.43 -31.26 -33.65
C LEU A 248 -16.89 -30.91 -34.01
N ARG A 249 -17.41 -29.77 -33.55
CA ARG A 249 -18.71 -29.24 -34.03
C ARG A 249 -18.69 -28.88 -35.52
N VAL A 250 -17.53 -28.44 -36.05
CA VAL A 250 -17.35 -28.15 -37.49
C VAL A 250 -17.29 -29.43 -38.33
N THR A 251 -16.62 -30.46 -37.83
CA THR A 251 -16.42 -31.72 -38.57
C THR A 251 -17.57 -32.72 -38.39
N GLY A 252 -18.36 -32.59 -37.31
CA GLY A 252 -19.37 -33.56 -36.92
C GLY A 252 -18.80 -34.85 -36.32
N LEU A 253 -17.50 -34.90 -36.03
CA LEU A 253 -16.82 -36.08 -35.48
C LEU A 253 -16.88 -36.12 -33.94
N SER A 254 -16.77 -37.31 -33.38
CA SER A 254 -16.73 -37.54 -31.93
C SER A 254 -15.33 -37.31 -31.35
N ILE A 255 -15.21 -37.03 -30.05
CA ILE A 255 -13.89 -36.82 -29.41
C ILE A 255 -13.13 -38.15 -29.22
N GLU A 256 -13.84 -39.26 -29.01
CA GLU A 256 -13.28 -40.59 -28.80
C GLU A 256 -12.64 -41.21 -30.06
N ASP A 257 -12.99 -40.72 -31.24
CA ASP A 257 -12.42 -41.18 -32.52
C ASP A 257 -11.11 -40.46 -32.87
N GLN A 258 -10.71 -39.47 -32.08
CA GLN A 258 -9.59 -38.61 -32.42
C GLN A 258 -8.24 -39.22 -32.04
N ARG A 259 -7.23 -38.98 -32.88
CA ARG A 259 -5.82 -39.24 -32.58
C ARG A 259 -5.06 -37.93 -32.56
N ILE A 260 -4.44 -37.62 -31.43
CA ILE A 260 -3.72 -36.36 -31.23
C ILE A 260 -2.22 -36.62 -31.33
N LEU A 261 -1.53 -35.81 -32.13
CA LEU A 261 -0.08 -35.71 -32.11
C LEU A 261 0.32 -34.31 -31.64
N VAL A 262 1.13 -34.23 -30.59
CA VAL A 262 1.63 -32.98 -30.03
C VAL A 262 3.12 -32.86 -30.31
N LEU A 263 3.53 -31.81 -31.03
CA LEU A 263 4.94 -31.43 -31.15
C LEU A 263 5.29 -30.51 -29.97
N GLY A 264 6.18 -30.99 -29.11
CA GLY A 264 6.57 -30.33 -27.87
C GLY A 264 5.92 -30.97 -26.65
N ALA A 265 6.70 -31.74 -25.88
CA ALA A 265 6.27 -32.37 -24.63
C ALA A 265 6.72 -31.55 -23.40
N GLY A 266 6.47 -30.24 -23.42
CA GLY A 266 6.69 -29.34 -22.29
C GLY A 266 5.43 -29.18 -21.43
N GLU A 267 5.35 -28.06 -20.70
CA GLU A 267 4.20 -27.70 -19.84
C GLU A 267 2.88 -27.69 -20.61
N ALA A 268 2.80 -26.83 -21.62
CA ALA A 268 1.60 -26.64 -22.44
C ALA A 268 1.19 -27.91 -23.18
N GLY A 269 2.12 -28.53 -23.91
CA GLY A 269 1.82 -29.71 -24.71
C GLY A 269 1.27 -30.86 -23.86
N THR A 270 1.93 -31.18 -22.75
CA THR A 270 1.53 -32.29 -21.88
C THR A 270 0.17 -32.00 -21.23
N GLY A 271 -0.06 -30.77 -20.75
CA GLY A 271 -1.35 -30.36 -20.20
C GLY A 271 -2.49 -30.49 -21.22
N VAL A 272 -2.27 -30.05 -22.47
CA VAL A 272 -3.24 -30.19 -23.57
C VAL A 272 -3.60 -31.66 -23.79
N GLY A 273 -2.61 -32.55 -23.90
CA GLY A 273 -2.85 -33.97 -24.08
C GLY A 273 -3.62 -34.60 -22.90
N GLN A 274 -3.21 -34.30 -21.67
CA GLN A 274 -3.89 -34.79 -20.46
C GLN A 274 -5.36 -34.37 -20.40
N LEU A 275 -5.66 -33.09 -20.67
CA LEU A 275 -7.03 -32.59 -20.60
C LEU A 275 -7.89 -33.12 -21.75
N ILE A 276 -7.34 -33.30 -22.96
CA ILE A 276 -8.06 -33.95 -24.07
C ILE A 276 -8.36 -35.42 -23.74
N CYS A 277 -7.39 -36.20 -23.24
CA CYS A 277 -7.61 -37.58 -22.82
C CYS A 277 -8.65 -37.67 -21.68
N LYS A 278 -8.68 -36.68 -20.77
CA LYS A 278 -9.73 -36.56 -19.75
C LYS A 278 -11.09 -36.25 -20.37
N ALA A 279 -11.15 -35.34 -21.34
CA ALA A 279 -12.37 -35.01 -22.06
C ALA A 279 -12.95 -36.24 -22.79
N MET A 280 -12.10 -37.04 -23.44
CA MET A 280 -12.47 -38.31 -24.08
C MET A 280 -13.17 -39.24 -23.08
N ARG A 281 -12.57 -39.47 -21.91
CA ARG A 281 -13.19 -40.32 -20.87
C ARG A 281 -14.51 -39.77 -20.37
N SER A 282 -14.62 -38.44 -20.22
CA SER A 282 -15.84 -37.82 -19.71
C SER A 282 -17.04 -37.87 -20.68
N GLN A 283 -16.78 -38.12 -21.97
CA GLN A 283 -17.79 -38.08 -23.03
C GLN A 283 -17.98 -39.43 -23.74
N SER A 284 -17.21 -40.45 -23.34
CA SER A 284 -17.24 -41.78 -23.96
C SER A 284 -17.12 -42.89 -22.90
N LYS A 285 -17.09 -44.15 -23.34
CA LYS A 285 -16.89 -45.32 -22.48
C LYS A 285 -15.42 -45.75 -22.37
N LEU A 286 -14.48 -44.94 -22.88
CA LEU A 286 -13.06 -45.27 -22.87
C LEU A 286 -12.49 -45.27 -21.45
N SER A 287 -11.69 -46.29 -21.17
CA SER A 287 -10.81 -46.34 -19.99
C SER A 287 -9.66 -45.35 -20.11
N GLU A 288 -8.93 -45.13 -19.01
CA GLU A 288 -7.74 -44.28 -18.99
C GLU A 288 -6.61 -44.76 -19.90
N PRO A 289 -6.20 -46.05 -19.88
CA PRO A 289 -5.21 -46.52 -20.83
C PRO A 289 -5.64 -46.32 -22.29
N GLU A 290 -6.91 -46.57 -22.61
CA GLU A 290 -7.43 -46.40 -23.97
C GLU A 290 -7.42 -44.93 -24.41
N SER A 291 -7.79 -43.99 -23.53
CA SER A 291 -7.75 -42.57 -23.89
C SER A 291 -6.31 -42.06 -24.04
N LEU A 292 -5.37 -42.53 -23.21
CA LEU A 292 -3.95 -42.20 -23.33
C LEU A 292 -3.35 -42.72 -24.64
N GLN A 293 -3.71 -43.94 -25.09
CA GLN A 293 -3.26 -44.54 -26.37
C GLN A 293 -3.68 -43.75 -27.62
N ARG A 294 -4.53 -42.73 -27.48
CA ARG A 294 -4.93 -41.84 -28.58
C ARG A 294 -4.10 -40.56 -28.65
N CYS A 295 -3.22 -40.31 -27.68
CA CYS A 295 -2.42 -39.09 -27.61
C CYS A 295 -0.93 -39.41 -27.64
N PHE A 296 -0.22 -38.81 -28.60
CA PHE A 296 1.18 -39.03 -28.88
C PHE A 296 1.95 -37.72 -28.80
N PHE A 297 3.22 -37.82 -28.42
CA PHE A 297 4.09 -36.67 -28.23
C PHE A 297 5.41 -36.85 -28.96
N LEU A 298 5.88 -35.79 -29.61
CA LEU A 298 7.22 -35.72 -30.19
C LEU A 298 7.99 -34.59 -29.50
N ASP A 299 9.12 -34.92 -28.86
CA ASP A 299 10.00 -33.95 -28.23
C ASP A 299 11.32 -33.79 -29.00
N SER A 300 12.26 -33.02 -28.46
CA SER A 300 13.53 -32.72 -29.12
C SER A 300 14.40 -33.96 -29.42
N LYS A 301 14.07 -35.11 -28.85
CA LYS A 301 14.77 -36.39 -29.07
C LYS A 301 13.92 -37.38 -29.90
N GLY A 302 12.77 -36.96 -30.45
CA GLY A 302 11.86 -37.79 -31.24
C GLY A 302 10.58 -38.17 -30.50
N LEU A 303 9.86 -39.16 -31.03
CA LEU A 303 8.59 -39.67 -30.50
C LEU A 303 8.78 -40.26 -29.10
N ILE A 304 7.84 -39.98 -28.20
CA ILE A 304 7.74 -40.58 -26.88
C ILE A 304 7.13 -41.98 -27.02
N CYS A 305 7.91 -43.01 -26.68
CA CYS A 305 7.51 -44.41 -26.76
C CYS A 305 8.16 -45.25 -25.65
N SER A 306 7.67 -46.48 -25.45
CA SER A 306 8.08 -47.43 -24.40
C SER A 306 9.60 -47.64 -24.36
N SER A 307 10.25 -47.73 -25.52
CA SER A 307 11.71 -47.88 -25.65
C SER A 307 12.54 -46.71 -25.10
N ARG A 308 11.92 -45.56 -24.84
CA ARG A 308 12.55 -44.36 -24.27
C ARG A 308 12.20 -44.12 -22.79
N SER A 309 11.50 -45.05 -22.13
CA SER A 309 10.95 -44.82 -20.78
C SER A 309 11.98 -44.37 -19.74
N ASP A 310 13.21 -44.88 -19.81
CA ASP A 310 14.29 -44.53 -18.87
C ASP A 310 14.79 -43.07 -19.01
N ASP A 311 14.53 -42.43 -20.15
CA ASP A 311 14.97 -41.07 -20.48
C ASP A 311 13.88 -40.00 -20.30
N LEU A 312 12.68 -40.39 -19.86
CA LEU A 312 11.50 -39.53 -19.81
C LEU A 312 11.24 -38.98 -18.41
N GLN A 313 10.76 -37.73 -18.36
CA GLN A 313 10.25 -37.14 -17.12
C GLN A 313 8.92 -37.80 -16.74
N HIS A 314 8.61 -37.82 -15.43
CA HIS A 314 7.45 -38.55 -14.89
C HIS A 314 6.12 -38.25 -15.60
N HIS A 315 5.84 -36.98 -15.91
CA HIS A 315 4.61 -36.56 -16.58
C HIS A 315 4.49 -37.04 -18.05
N LYS A 316 5.58 -37.48 -18.67
CA LYS A 316 5.62 -38.01 -20.03
C LYS A 316 5.38 -39.52 -20.10
N LEU A 317 5.69 -40.25 -19.02
CA LEU A 317 5.61 -41.70 -18.95
C LEU A 317 4.23 -42.27 -19.31
N PRO A 318 3.09 -41.64 -18.92
CA PRO A 318 1.76 -42.14 -19.32
C PRO A 318 1.51 -42.16 -20.83
N PHE A 319 2.33 -41.44 -21.62
CA PHE A 319 2.22 -41.36 -23.07
C PHE A 319 3.32 -42.16 -23.81
N ALA A 320 4.16 -42.90 -23.08
CA ALA A 320 5.20 -43.75 -23.63
C ALA A 320 4.62 -45.08 -24.15
N HIS A 321 3.88 -45.00 -25.25
CA HIS A 321 3.18 -46.15 -25.85
C HIS A 321 4.14 -47.14 -26.50
N ASP A 322 3.69 -48.39 -26.66
CA ASP A 322 4.42 -49.42 -27.38
C ASP A 322 4.32 -49.22 -28.90
N VAL A 323 5.10 -48.26 -29.40
CA VAL A 323 5.20 -47.91 -30.82
C VAL A 323 6.68 -47.77 -31.22
N PRO A 324 7.03 -48.02 -32.50
CA PRO A 324 8.39 -47.81 -32.98
C PRO A 324 8.87 -46.39 -32.70
N PHE A 325 10.16 -46.26 -32.37
CA PHE A 325 10.79 -44.94 -32.26
C PHE A 325 10.82 -44.25 -33.62
N ILE A 326 10.45 -42.97 -33.64
CA ILE A 326 10.46 -42.11 -34.81
C ILE A 326 11.16 -40.81 -34.42
N ASP A 327 12.15 -40.38 -35.19
CA ASP A 327 12.98 -39.22 -34.84
C ASP A 327 12.46 -37.87 -35.39
N ASN A 328 11.50 -37.90 -36.32
CA ASN A 328 11.00 -36.71 -37.02
C ASN A 328 9.47 -36.66 -37.10
N LEU A 329 8.95 -35.42 -37.18
CA LEU A 329 7.51 -35.17 -37.16
C LEU A 329 6.77 -35.69 -38.39
N LEU A 330 7.36 -35.60 -39.58
CA LEU A 330 6.69 -36.01 -40.82
C LEU A 330 6.39 -37.51 -40.82
N ASP A 331 7.37 -38.33 -40.44
CA ASP A 331 7.17 -39.77 -40.39
C ASP A 331 6.24 -40.18 -39.25
N ALA A 332 6.24 -39.44 -38.13
CA ALA A 332 5.27 -39.64 -37.06
C ALA A 332 3.84 -39.36 -37.54
N VAL A 333 3.62 -38.30 -38.32
CA VAL A 333 2.31 -38.00 -38.93
C VAL A 333 1.89 -39.10 -39.90
N LYS A 334 2.80 -39.59 -40.76
CA LYS A 334 2.49 -40.67 -41.71
C LYS A 334 2.10 -41.98 -41.00
N GLN A 335 2.84 -42.35 -39.95
CA GLN A 335 2.67 -43.62 -39.26
C GLN A 335 1.47 -43.60 -38.30
N LEU A 336 1.35 -42.55 -37.47
CA LEU A 336 0.30 -42.46 -36.46
C LEU A 336 -1.05 -42.04 -37.04
N ARG A 337 -1.01 -41.34 -38.18
CA ARG A 337 -2.17 -40.78 -38.89
C ARG A 337 -3.06 -39.94 -37.96
N PRO A 338 -2.53 -38.88 -37.33
CA PRO A 338 -3.30 -38.08 -36.38
C PRO A 338 -4.41 -37.30 -37.08
N THR A 339 -5.51 -37.10 -36.37
CA THR A 339 -6.62 -36.23 -36.78
C THR A 339 -6.41 -34.79 -36.31
N ILE A 340 -5.71 -34.63 -35.19
CA ILE A 340 -5.37 -33.34 -34.58
C ILE A 340 -3.84 -33.24 -34.43
N LEU A 341 -3.27 -32.16 -34.95
CA LEU A 341 -1.86 -31.82 -34.77
C LEU A 341 -1.74 -30.54 -33.93
N VAL A 342 -1.09 -30.63 -32.77
CA VAL A 342 -0.90 -29.51 -31.84
C VAL A 342 0.58 -29.13 -31.77
N GLY A 343 0.89 -27.85 -31.88
CA GLY A 343 2.23 -27.30 -31.74
C GLY A 343 2.38 -26.56 -30.41
N ALA A 344 3.34 -26.99 -29.59
CA ALA A 344 3.72 -26.37 -28.32
C ALA A 344 5.24 -26.44 -28.13
N SER A 345 5.98 -26.27 -29.24
CA SER A 345 7.42 -26.54 -29.34
C SER A 345 8.29 -25.29 -29.29
N THR A 346 7.68 -24.13 -29.50
CA THR A 346 8.32 -22.83 -29.79
C THR A 346 9.27 -22.82 -30.99
N GLN A 347 9.22 -23.86 -31.84
CA GLN A 347 10.01 -23.96 -33.06
C GLN A 347 9.24 -23.41 -34.26
N GLY A 348 9.58 -22.16 -34.62
CA GLY A 348 8.99 -21.49 -35.78
C GLY A 348 9.13 -22.29 -37.07
N GLY A 349 8.01 -22.52 -37.78
CA GLY A 349 8.00 -23.23 -39.06
C GLY A 349 8.15 -24.76 -38.98
N ALA A 350 8.06 -25.37 -37.79
CA ALA A 350 8.17 -26.82 -37.62
C ALA A 350 7.08 -27.63 -38.35
N PHE A 351 5.89 -27.05 -38.57
CA PHE A 351 4.85 -27.68 -39.40
C PHE A 351 5.09 -27.27 -40.84
N THR A 352 5.93 -28.04 -41.53
CA THR A 352 6.30 -27.81 -42.93
C THR A 352 5.13 -28.05 -43.89
N LYS A 353 5.32 -27.64 -45.15
CA LYS A 353 4.36 -27.87 -46.23
C LYS A 353 3.99 -29.35 -46.34
N GLU A 354 4.97 -30.23 -46.34
CA GLU A 354 4.78 -31.68 -46.47
C GLU A 354 3.95 -32.23 -45.32
N ILE A 355 4.17 -31.73 -44.09
CA ILE A 355 3.41 -32.13 -42.91
C ILE A 355 1.94 -31.69 -43.05
N CYS A 356 1.69 -30.43 -43.40
CA CYS A 356 0.32 -29.91 -43.59
C CYS A 356 -0.41 -30.62 -44.74
N GLU A 357 0.26 -30.87 -45.86
CA GLU A 357 -0.28 -31.63 -46.99
C GLU A 357 -0.58 -33.08 -46.58
N THR A 358 0.29 -33.72 -45.81
CA THR A 358 0.06 -35.08 -45.29
C THR A 358 -1.15 -35.10 -44.35
N MET A 359 -1.29 -34.12 -43.44
CA MET A 359 -2.48 -33.98 -42.60
C MET A 359 -3.77 -33.85 -43.42
N ALA A 360 -3.74 -33.09 -44.53
CA ALA A 360 -4.87 -32.91 -45.45
C ALA A 360 -5.15 -34.13 -46.36
N GLN A 361 -4.18 -35.04 -46.52
CA GLN A 361 -4.37 -36.33 -47.17
C GLN A 361 -4.99 -37.36 -46.22
N ILE A 362 -4.63 -37.31 -44.94
CA ILE A 362 -5.16 -38.21 -43.91
C ILE A 362 -6.59 -37.82 -43.53
N ASN A 363 -6.88 -36.52 -43.46
CA ASN A 363 -8.13 -35.98 -42.93
C ASN A 363 -8.82 -35.05 -43.94
N GLU A 364 -10.15 -35.15 -44.07
CA GLU A 364 -10.92 -34.24 -44.95
C GLU A 364 -10.83 -32.78 -44.48
N ARG A 365 -10.87 -32.56 -43.17
CA ARG A 365 -10.73 -31.25 -42.51
C ARG A 365 -9.68 -31.38 -41.41
N PRO A 366 -8.37 -31.25 -41.73
CA PRO A 366 -7.32 -31.44 -40.75
C PRO A 366 -7.37 -30.35 -39.67
N ILE A 367 -7.27 -30.75 -38.39
CA ILE A 367 -7.21 -29.83 -37.27
C ILE A 367 -5.73 -29.57 -36.94
N ILE A 368 -5.26 -28.34 -37.12
CA ILE A 368 -3.85 -27.95 -36.91
C ILE A 368 -3.79 -26.73 -36.01
N PHE A 369 -3.29 -26.90 -34.80
CA PHE A 369 -3.25 -25.87 -33.76
C PHE A 369 -1.81 -25.49 -33.40
N PRO A 370 -1.19 -24.48 -34.07
CA PRO A 370 0.12 -23.98 -33.69
C PRO A 370 -0.01 -22.98 -32.52
N LEU A 371 0.18 -23.46 -31.29
CA LEU A 371 -0.10 -22.69 -30.06
C LEU A 371 1.07 -21.82 -29.60
N SER A 372 2.26 -21.98 -30.19
CA SER A 372 3.46 -21.26 -29.76
C SER A 372 3.40 -19.76 -30.04
N ASN A 373 3.91 -18.97 -29.09
CA ASN A 373 3.95 -17.51 -29.10
C ASN A 373 5.36 -16.98 -28.79
N PRO A 374 5.77 -15.82 -29.34
CA PRO A 374 5.05 -14.95 -30.30
C PRO A 374 5.02 -15.54 -31.73
N THR A 375 4.47 -14.81 -32.71
CA THR A 375 4.26 -15.27 -34.10
C THR A 375 5.50 -15.88 -34.76
N THR A 376 6.70 -15.40 -34.40
CA THR A 376 7.99 -15.93 -34.90
C THR A 376 8.31 -17.34 -34.41
N CYS A 377 7.68 -17.77 -33.32
CA CYS A 377 7.82 -19.10 -32.71
C CYS A 377 6.66 -20.04 -33.09
N SER A 378 5.66 -19.56 -33.82
CA SER A 378 4.51 -20.37 -34.26
C SER A 378 4.95 -21.46 -35.24
N GLU A 379 4.50 -22.68 -35.02
CA GLU A 379 4.88 -23.84 -35.83
C GLU A 379 4.50 -23.68 -37.31
N VAL A 380 3.45 -22.93 -37.62
CA VAL A 380 3.08 -22.54 -38.99
C VAL A 380 2.19 -21.29 -38.97
N SER A 381 2.32 -20.43 -39.99
CA SER A 381 1.41 -19.30 -40.17
C SER A 381 0.04 -19.76 -40.68
N TYR A 382 -1.01 -18.98 -40.38
CA TYR A 382 -2.34 -19.27 -40.92
C TYR A 382 -2.34 -19.31 -42.45
N GLU A 383 -1.65 -18.38 -43.10
CA GLU A 383 -1.50 -18.34 -44.57
C GLU A 383 -0.95 -19.64 -45.14
N ASN A 384 0.14 -20.13 -44.56
CA ASN A 384 0.78 -21.36 -45.03
C ASN A 384 -0.10 -22.58 -44.77
N ALA A 385 -0.65 -22.73 -43.56
CA ALA A 385 -1.55 -23.84 -43.24
C ALA A 385 -2.79 -23.84 -44.15
N PHE A 386 -3.39 -22.67 -44.39
CA PHE A 386 -4.55 -22.52 -45.27
C PHE A 386 -4.20 -22.87 -46.71
N LYS A 387 -3.09 -22.35 -47.24
CA LYS A 387 -2.64 -22.62 -48.61
C LYS A 387 -2.27 -24.09 -48.82
N TRP A 388 -1.46 -24.68 -47.95
CA TRP A 388 -0.94 -26.03 -48.09
C TRP A 388 -2.01 -27.10 -47.88
N THR A 389 -3.10 -26.78 -47.17
CA THR A 389 -4.25 -27.67 -47.04
C THR A 389 -5.39 -27.38 -48.02
N ASN A 390 -5.18 -26.51 -49.02
CA ASN A 390 -6.20 -26.06 -49.97
C ASN A 390 -7.47 -25.52 -49.29
N GLY A 391 -7.30 -24.76 -48.21
CA GLY A 391 -8.37 -24.13 -47.43
C GLY A 391 -9.15 -25.08 -46.52
N LYS A 392 -8.73 -26.36 -46.39
CA LYS A 392 -9.43 -27.37 -45.58
C LYS A 392 -9.13 -27.29 -44.09
N VAL A 393 -8.01 -26.69 -43.69
CA VAL A 393 -7.56 -26.65 -42.30
C VAL A 393 -8.60 -26.02 -41.36
N ILE A 394 -8.77 -26.62 -40.19
CA ILE A 394 -9.37 -25.99 -39.02
C ILE A 394 -8.22 -25.53 -38.13
N PHE A 395 -8.16 -24.22 -37.88
CA PHE A 395 -6.96 -23.57 -37.39
C PHE A 395 -7.24 -22.75 -36.14
N ALA A 396 -6.45 -22.97 -35.09
CA ALA A 396 -6.39 -22.12 -33.92
C ALA A 396 -4.93 -21.95 -33.48
N SER A 397 -4.48 -20.70 -33.37
CA SER A 397 -3.09 -20.38 -33.03
C SER A 397 -2.99 -19.63 -31.71
N GLY A 398 -1.85 -19.71 -31.03
CA GLY A 398 -1.58 -18.85 -29.88
C GLY A 398 -1.44 -17.37 -30.29
N SER A 399 -0.95 -17.14 -31.51
CA SER A 399 -0.62 -15.82 -32.06
C SER A 399 -1.74 -15.29 -32.97
N PRO A 400 -1.91 -13.96 -33.08
CA PRO A 400 -2.90 -13.38 -33.99
C PRO A 400 -2.43 -13.46 -35.45
N TYR A 401 -3.37 -13.67 -36.38
CA TYR A 401 -3.16 -13.67 -37.83
C TYR A 401 -4.31 -12.96 -38.55
N ASP A 402 -4.04 -12.44 -39.74
CA ASP A 402 -5.04 -11.79 -40.57
C ASP A 402 -6.00 -12.80 -41.23
N PRO A 403 -7.27 -12.40 -41.45
CA PRO A 403 -8.22 -13.19 -42.24
C PRO A 403 -7.78 -13.35 -43.69
N LEU A 404 -8.16 -14.48 -44.31
CA LEU A 404 -7.81 -14.81 -45.69
C LEU A 404 -9.06 -15.05 -46.53
N LYS A 405 -8.96 -14.74 -47.83
CA LYS A 405 -10.03 -15.01 -48.79
C LYS A 405 -9.84 -16.42 -49.37
N GLY A 406 -10.84 -17.28 -49.20
CA GLY A 406 -10.84 -18.64 -49.72
C GLY A 406 -11.07 -18.69 -51.24
N PRO A 407 -10.86 -19.86 -51.88
CA PRO A 407 -11.05 -20.03 -53.33
C PRO A 407 -12.48 -19.70 -53.82
N SER A 408 -13.49 -19.84 -52.97
CA SER A 408 -14.89 -19.48 -53.25
C SER A 408 -15.19 -17.97 -53.11
N GLY A 409 -14.19 -17.17 -52.72
CA GLY A 409 -14.35 -15.75 -52.42
C GLY A 409 -14.86 -15.43 -51.01
N LYS A 410 -15.19 -16.44 -50.19
CA LYS A 410 -15.59 -16.28 -48.78
C LYS A 410 -14.39 -15.87 -47.92
N MET A 411 -14.60 -14.99 -46.94
CA MET A 411 -13.58 -14.66 -45.93
C MET A 411 -13.53 -15.74 -44.85
N HIS A 412 -12.32 -16.18 -44.52
CA HIS A 412 -12.01 -17.12 -43.46
C HIS A 412 -11.15 -16.44 -42.40
N HIS A 413 -11.54 -16.58 -41.14
CA HIS A 413 -10.92 -15.92 -40.00
C HIS A 413 -10.22 -16.98 -39.14
N PRO A 414 -8.91 -16.83 -38.85
CA PRO A 414 -8.22 -17.72 -37.94
C PRO A 414 -8.72 -17.51 -36.50
N ALA A 415 -8.74 -18.59 -35.72
CA ALA A 415 -9.02 -18.50 -34.30
C ALA A 415 -7.72 -18.24 -33.52
N GLN A 416 -7.79 -17.38 -32.49
CA GLN A 416 -6.69 -17.22 -31.54
C GLN A 416 -7.02 -17.93 -30.23
N ALA A 417 -6.27 -18.99 -29.91
CA ALA A 417 -6.34 -19.70 -28.64
C ALA A 417 -5.60 -18.88 -27.56
N ASN A 418 -6.28 -17.88 -27.00
CA ASN A 418 -5.73 -17.01 -25.96
C ASN A 418 -6.22 -17.43 -24.57
N ASN A 419 -5.30 -17.63 -23.62
CA ASN A 419 -5.65 -18.01 -22.23
C ASN A 419 -6.53 -16.95 -21.52
N ALA A 420 -6.55 -15.70 -22.00
CA ALA A 420 -7.37 -14.61 -21.45
C ALA A 420 -8.88 -14.91 -21.40
N TYR A 421 -9.36 -15.86 -22.22
CA TYR A 421 -10.74 -16.33 -22.18
C TYR A 421 -11.03 -17.19 -20.94
N ILE A 422 -10.01 -17.73 -20.27
CA ILE A 422 -10.13 -18.76 -19.23
C ILE A 422 -9.74 -18.23 -17.85
N PHE A 423 -8.51 -17.75 -17.65
CA PHE A 423 -8.01 -17.48 -16.29
C PHE A 423 -8.82 -16.41 -15.55
N GLY A 424 -9.28 -15.37 -16.25
CA GLY A 424 -10.09 -14.31 -15.65
C GLY A 424 -11.45 -14.85 -15.18
N PRO A 425 -12.23 -15.48 -16.06
CA PRO A 425 -13.50 -16.11 -15.70
C PRO A 425 -13.38 -17.20 -14.63
N MET A 426 -12.34 -18.04 -14.72
CA MET A 426 -11.98 -19.02 -13.69
C MET A 426 -11.74 -18.34 -12.35
N GLY A 427 -11.01 -17.22 -12.41
CA GLY A 427 -10.75 -16.33 -11.30
C GLY A 427 -11.99 -15.84 -10.59
N MET A 428 -12.86 -15.17 -11.35
CA MET A 428 -14.11 -14.63 -10.83
C MET A 428 -14.98 -15.75 -10.25
N ALA A 429 -15.11 -16.89 -10.91
CA ALA A 429 -15.88 -18.02 -10.39
C ALA A 429 -15.29 -18.57 -9.07
N ALA A 430 -13.97 -18.70 -8.97
CA ALA A 430 -13.30 -19.14 -7.76
C ALA A 430 -13.50 -18.16 -6.59
N LEU A 431 -13.47 -16.86 -6.86
CA LEU A 431 -13.73 -15.82 -5.86
C LEU A 431 -15.16 -15.87 -5.34
N LEU A 432 -16.13 -15.87 -6.24
CA LEU A 432 -17.55 -15.84 -5.90
C LEU A 432 -18.00 -17.08 -5.13
N THR A 433 -17.38 -18.23 -5.41
CA THR A 433 -17.72 -19.49 -4.75
C THR A 433 -16.86 -19.80 -3.53
N HIS A 434 -15.89 -18.95 -3.18
CA HIS A 434 -14.88 -19.27 -2.15
C HIS A 434 -14.24 -20.64 -2.41
N CYS A 435 -13.87 -20.89 -3.67
CA CYS A 435 -13.34 -22.16 -4.12
C CYS A 435 -12.06 -22.50 -3.34
N ARG A 436 -11.94 -23.75 -2.90
CA ARG A 436 -10.80 -24.24 -2.11
C ARG A 436 -9.70 -24.83 -2.98
N GLN A 437 -10.06 -25.34 -4.15
CA GLN A 437 -9.18 -26.05 -5.06
C GLN A 437 -9.76 -26.01 -6.47
N ILE A 438 -8.92 -25.70 -7.46
CA ILE A 438 -9.28 -25.78 -8.87
C ILE A 438 -8.73 -27.09 -9.43
N THR A 439 -9.63 -27.96 -9.89
CA THR A 439 -9.27 -29.26 -10.47
C THR A 439 -9.34 -29.22 -12.00
N ASP A 440 -8.74 -30.20 -12.66
CA ASP A 440 -8.84 -30.34 -14.12
C ASP A 440 -10.28 -30.53 -14.62
N ASP A 441 -11.18 -31.01 -13.76
CA ASP A 441 -12.61 -31.09 -14.11
C ASP A 441 -13.24 -29.70 -14.28
N VAL A 442 -12.77 -28.72 -13.51
CA VAL A 442 -13.21 -27.33 -13.65
C VAL A 442 -12.73 -26.77 -15.00
N PHE A 443 -11.48 -27.05 -15.40
CA PHE A 443 -10.96 -26.66 -16.72
C PHE A 443 -11.68 -27.37 -17.87
N LEU A 444 -11.96 -28.67 -17.73
CA LEU A 444 -12.77 -29.42 -18.68
C LEU A 444 -14.16 -28.78 -18.86
N GLN A 445 -14.79 -28.41 -17.76
CA GLN A 445 -16.10 -27.77 -17.80
C GLN A 445 -16.04 -26.37 -18.43
N ALA A 446 -15.05 -25.55 -18.07
CA ALA A 446 -14.81 -24.25 -18.69
C ALA A 446 -14.61 -24.37 -20.21
N ALA A 447 -13.84 -25.37 -20.66
CA ALA A 447 -13.61 -25.63 -22.08
C ALA A 447 -14.90 -26.00 -22.82
N LYS A 448 -15.75 -26.85 -22.22
CA LYS A 448 -17.07 -27.22 -22.78
C LYS A 448 -17.99 -26.00 -22.91
N ILE A 449 -18.05 -25.17 -21.88
CA ILE A 449 -18.89 -23.96 -21.88
C ILE A 449 -18.40 -22.99 -22.95
N LEU A 450 -17.10 -22.69 -22.99
CA LEU A 450 -16.53 -21.77 -23.98
C LEU A 450 -16.75 -22.27 -25.42
N ALA A 451 -16.55 -23.56 -25.67
CA ALA A 451 -16.85 -24.16 -26.96
C ALA A 451 -18.34 -23.97 -27.32
N GLY A 452 -19.26 -24.22 -26.39
CA GLY A 452 -20.71 -24.03 -26.57
C GLY A 452 -21.12 -22.58 -26.81
N LEU A 453 -20.41 -21.61 -26.24
CA LEU A 453 -20.65 -20.18 -26.44
C LEU A 453 -20.29 -19.69 -27.84
N THR A 454 -19.56 -20.49 -28.63
CA THR A 454 -19.20 -20.11 -30.01
C THR A 454 -20.40 -20.30 -30.96
N PRO A 455 -20.95 -19.22 -31.53
CA PRO A 455 -22.07 -19.26 -32.48
C PRO A 455 -21.76 -20.04 -33.77
N ALA A 456 -22.75 -20.70 -34.34
CA ALA A 456 -22.60 -21.48 -35.57
C ALA A 456 -22.08 -20.65 -36.77
N LYS A 457 -22.55 -19.41 -36.91
CA LYS A 457 -22.09 -18.46 -37.95
C LYS A 457 -20.58 -18.20 -37.93
N HIS A 458 -19.95 -18.28 -36.75
CA HIS A 458 -18.52 -18.06 -36.56
C HIS A 458 -17.72 -19.32 -36.92
N LEU A 459 -18.26 -20.50 -36.58
CA LEU A 459 -17.69 -21.78 -37.02
C LEU A 459 -17.65 -21.90 -38.55
N GLU A 460 -18.68 -21.41 -39.24
CA GLU A 460 -18.75 -21.40 -40.71
C GLU A 460 -17.65 -20.54 -41.38
N THR A 461 -17.12 -19.54 -40.68
CA THR A 461 -16.04 -18.66 -41.15
C THR A 461 -14.67 -19.08 -40.63
N GLY A 462 -14.57 -20.16 -39.84
CA GLY A 462 -13.32 -20.69 -39.32
C GLY A 462 -12.96 -20.24 -37.90
N MET A 463 -13.77 -19.39 -37.27
CA MET A 463 -13.55 -18.95 -35.90
C MET A 463 -14.02 -20.01 -34.91
N LEU A 464 -13.12 -20.48 -34.04
CA LEU A 464 -13.41 -21.51 -33.03
C LEU A 464 -13.76 -20.97 -31.65
N PHE A 465 -13.67 -19.65 -31.47
CA PHE A 465 -13.96 -18.93 -30.24
C PHE A 465 -14.78 -17.67 -30.57
N PRO A 466 -15.56 -17.12 -29.61
CA PRO A 466 -16.14 -15.79 -29.76
C PRO A 466 -15.04 -14.72 -29.90
N THR A 467 -15.35 -13.60 -30.54
CA THR A 467 -14.43 -12.45 -30.53
C THR A 467 -14.26 -11.89 -29.12
N ILE A 468 -13.12 -11.24 -28.84
CA ILE A 468 -12.89 -10.55 -27.56
C ILE A 468 -13.99 -9.53 -27.26
N GLY A 469 -14.50 -8.81 -28.28
CA GLY A 469 -15.61 -7.87 -28.10
C GLY A 469 -16.91 -8.54 -27.66
N GLU A 470 -17.23 -9.71 -28.23
CA GLU A 470 -18.41 -10.51 -27.84
C GLU A 470 -18.30 -11.08 -26.43
N MET A 471 -17.07 -11.33 -25.95
CA MET A 471 -16.86 -11.85 -24.59
C MET A 471 -17.43 -10.93 -23.51
N LYS A 472 -17.52 -9.62 -23.72
CA LYS A 472 -18.17 -8.70 -22.76
C LYS A 472 -19.60 -9.11 -22.40
N GLY A 473 -20.34 -9.69 -23.35
CA GLY A 473 -21.70 -10.19 -23.13
C GLY A 473 -21.76 -11.67 -22.72
N LEU A 474 -20.76 -12.47 -23.09
CA LEU A 474 -20.74 -13.92 -22.87
C LEU A 474 -20.00 -14.34 -21.59
N VAL A 475 -19.14 -13.48 -21.05
CA VAL A 475 -18.28 -13.80 -19.91
C VAL A 475 -19.10 -14.14 -18.65
N VAL A 476 -20.24 -13.47 -18.46
CA VAL A 476 -21.15 -13.76 -17.34
C VAL A 476 -21.67 -15.20 -17.42
N THR A 477 -22.04 -15.67 -18.61
CA THR A 477 -22.48 -17.06 -18.82
C THR A 477 -21.36 -18.05 -18.55
N LEU A 478 -20.13 -17.75 -19.00
CA LEU A 478 -18.97 -18.58 -18.73
C LEU A 478 -18.68 -18.69 -17.23
N ILE A 479 -18.61 -17.55 -16.52
CA ILE A 479 -18.42 -17.50 -15.07
C ILE A 479 -19.55 -18.26 -14.36
N SER A 480 -20.81 -18.09 -14.78
CA SER A 480 -21.97 -18.75 -14.17
C SER A 480 -21.85 -20.27 -14.25
N GLY A 481 -21.53 -20.81 -15.42
CA GLY A 481 -21.40 -22.25 -15.61
C GLY A 481 -20.20 -22.85 -14.86
N ILE A 482 -19.09 -22.11 -14.76
CA ILE A 482 -17.94 -22.54 -13.95
C ILE A 482 -18.30 -22.51 -12.45
N ALA A 483 -18.93 -21.44 -11.97
CA ALA A 483 -19.31 -21.28 -10.58
C ALA A 483 -20.33 -22.34 -10.13
N GLU A 484 -21.36 -22.61 -10.94
CA GLU A 484 -22.33 -23.67 -10.64
C GLU A 484 -21.64 -25.03 -10.58
N PHE A 485 -20.75 -25.35 -11.53
CA PHE A 485 -19.98 -26.60 -11.49
C PHE A 485 -19.09 -26.73 -10.24
N MET A 486 -18.42 -25.65 -9.83
CA MET A 486 -17.62 -25.64 -8.59
C MET A 486 -18.48 -25.92 -7.35
N VAL A 487 -19.71 -25.42 -7.32
CA VAL A 487 -20.67 -25.66 -6.23
C VAL A 487 -21.16 -27.11 -6.25
N GLU A 488 -21.63 -27.61 -7.40
CA GLU A 488 -22.12 -28.98 -7.57
C GLU A 488 -21.04 -30.02 -7.23
N SER A 489 -19.80 -29.73 -7.63
CA SER A 489 -18.63 -30.57 -7.35
C SER A 489 -18.08 -30.40 -5.93
N LYS A 490 -18.73 -29.59 -5.08
CA LYS A 490 -18.33 -29.31 -3.69
C LYS A 490 -16.92 -28.73 -3.53
N LEU A 491 -16.43 -28.05 -4.56
CA LEU A 491 -15.14 -27.34 -4.56
C LEU A 491 -15.27 -25.93 -3.96
N GLY A 492 -16.46 -25.35 -4.06
CA GLY A 492 -16.86 -24.07 -3.46
C GLY A 492 -18.26 -24.12 -2.85
N ARG A 493 -18.79 -22.95 -2.48
CA ARG A 493 -20.13 -22.76 -1.89
C ARG A 493 -20.90 -21.71 -2.66
N LYS A 494 -22.20 -21.90 -2.80
CA LYS A 494 -23.09 -20.91 -3.42
C LYS A 494 -23.37 -19.78 -2.43
N PRO A 495 -23.08 -18.51 -2.76
CA PRO A 495 -23.45 -17.38 -1.92
C PRO A 495 -24.96 -17.28 -1.78
N ALA A 496 -25.45 -16.87 -0.59
CA ALA A 496 -26.88 -16.69 -0.36
C ALA A 496 -27.51 -15.65 -1.31
N ALA A 497 -26.73 -14.63 -1.69
CA ALA A 497 -27.14 -13.59 -2.64
C ALA A 497 -27.17 -14.07 -4.12
N ALA A 498 -26.61 -15.25 -4.42
CA ALA A 498 -26.53 -15.81 -5.77
C ALA A 498 -27.74 -16.69 -6.11
N ALA A 499 -28.96 -16.17 -5.91
CA ALA A 499 -30.18 -16.87 -6.35
C ALA A 499 -30.21 -17.03 -7.88
N ASP A 500 -29.81 -15.98 -8.60
CA ASP A 500 -29.53 -15.97 -10.04
C ASP A 500 -28.04 -15.63 -10.26
N TRP A 501 -27.29 -16.52 -10.91
CA TRP A 501 -25.87 -16.31 -11.16
C TRP A 501 -25.60 -15.10 -12.05
N PRO A 502 -26.24 -14.94 -13.23
CA PRO A 502 -26.01 -13.81 -14.10
C PRO A 502 -26.13 -12.44 -13.41
N ASP A 503 -27.21 -12.21 -12.68
CA ASP A 503 -27.43 -10.92 -12.00
C ASP A 503 -26.47 -10.72 -10.83
N TYR A 504 -26.20 -11.78 -10.06
CA TYR A 504 -25.21 -11.72 -8.99
C TYR A 504 -23.82 -11.38 -9.54
N ILE A 505 -23.34 -12.09 -10.57
CA ILE A 505 -22.04 -11.83 -11.19
C ILE A 505 -21.95 -10.38 -11.70
N ARG A 506 -22.96 -9.90 -12.44
CA ARG A 506 -22.97 -8.50 -12.92
C ARG A 506 -22.88 -7.48 -11.79
N SER A 507 -23.50 -7.75 -10.65
CA SER A 507 -23.43 -6.88 -9.46
C SER A 507 -22.05 -6.85 -8.81
N GLN A 508 -21.27 -7.93 -8.95
CA GLN A 508 -19.92 -8.08 -8.39
C GLN A 508 -18.81 -7.63 -9.35
N MET A 509 -19.08 -7.54 -10.66
CA MET A 509 -18.12 -7.08 -11.64
C MET A 509 -17.74 -5.61 -11.42
N TYR A 510 -16.45 -5.33 -11.51
CA TYR A 510 -15.87 -4.00 -11.34
C TYR A 510 -16.42 -3.00 -12.34
N GLN A 511 -16.88 -1.85 -11.84
CA GLN A 511 -17.33 -0.71 -12.63
C GLN A 511 -16.42 0.51 -12.38
N PRO A 512 -15.62 0.93 -13.39
CA PRO A 512 -14.73 2.08 -13.25
C PRO A 512 -15.46 3.36 -12.86
N GLY A 513 -15.02 4.01 -11.78
CA GLY A 513 -15.58 5.28 -11.30
C GLY A 513 -16.84 5.15 -10.43
N VAL A 514 -17.36 3.93 -10.23
CA VAL A 514 -18.38 3.63 -9.23
C VAL A 514 -17.65 3.04 -8.02
N ALA A 515 -17.89 3.57 -6.82
CA ALA A 515 -17.37 2.96 -5.61
C ALA A 515 -17.88 1.51 -5.54
N PRO A 516 -17.02 0.50 -5.33
CA PRO A 516 -17.39 -0.90 -5.47
C PRO A 516 -18.61 -1.25 -4.60
N THR A 517 -19.62 -1.84 -5.23
CA THR A 517 -20.75 -2.50 -4.56
C THR A 517 -20.28 -3.86 -4.05
N THR A 518 -19.67 -3.91 -2.87
CA THR A 518 -19.47 -5.18 -2.16
C THR A 518 -20.61 -5.41 -1.19
N VAL A 519 -21.38 -6.49 -1.40
CA VAL A 519 -22.24 -7.09 -0.38
C VAL A 519 -21.42 -8.16 0.36
N VAL A 520 -21.04 -7.77 1.58
CA VAL A 520 -21.06 -8.51 2.86
C VAL A 520 -20.43 -9.91 2.94
N GLU A 521 -19.31 -9.99 3.64
CA GLU A 521 -19.25 -10.78 4.89
C GLU A 521 -18.82 -9.84 6.02
N ALA A 522 -19.60 -9.85 7.11
CA ALA A 522 -19.43 -8.94 8.24
C ALA A 522 -18.30 -9.41 9.16
N HIS A 523 -17.25 -8.61 9.24
CA HIS A 523 -16.62 -8.30 10.53
C HIS A 523 -16.79 -6.80 10.73
N HIS A 524 -17.39 -6.40 11.85
CA HIS A 524 -17.64 -5.01 12.19
C HIS A 524 -16.40 -4.13 11.97
N ALA A 525 -16.56 -3.01 11.23
CA ALA A 525 -16.14 -1.64 11.60
C ALA A 525 -15.69 -0.72 10.44
N ASP A 526 -15.71 -1.13 9.17
CA ASP A 526 -15.25 -0.23 8.09
C ASP A 526 -16.39 0.50 7.38
N THR A 527 -16.45 1.84 7.51
CA THR A 527 -17.37 2.69 6.75
C THR A 527 -16.91 2.85 5.30
N ARG A 528 -17.82 3.23 4.38
CA ARG A 528 -17.48 3.52 2.96
C ARG A 528 -16.37 4.56 2.84
N GLU A 529 -16.38 5.58 3.69
CA GLU A 529 -15.38 6.63 3.75
C GLU A 529 -14.00 6.07 4.15
N LEU A 530 -13.94 5.18 5.17
CA LEU A 530 -12.68 4.53 5.58
C LEU A 530 -12.10 3.67 4.45
N LEU A 531 -12.97 2.91 3.78
CA LEU A 531 -12.58 2.13 2.62
C LEU A 531 -12.02 3.05 1.52
N THR A 532 -12.68 4.17 1.23
CA THR A 532 -12.24 5.14 0.21
C THR A 532 -10.85 5.69 0.51
N ILE A 533 -10.58 6.09 1.76
CA ILE A 533 -9.25 6.59 2.20
C ILE A 533 -8.16 5.54 1.98
N ARG A 534 -8.41 4.28 2.33
CA ARG A 534 -7.46 3.18 2.14
C ARG A 534 -7.15 2.86 0.67
N HIS A 535 -8.00 3.29 -0.27
CA HIS A 535 -7.77 3.14 -1.72
C HIS A 535 -7.01 4.31 -2.36
N MET A 536 -6.72 5.37 -1.61
CA MET A 536 -5.91 6.49 -2.11
C MET A 536 -4.43 6.09 -2.14
N TYR A 537 -3.66 6.68 -3.05
CA TYR A 537 -2.28 6.26 -3.30
C TYR A 537 -1.25 7.05 -2.48
N THR A 538 -1.57 8.29 -2.14
CA THR A 538 -0.68 9.19 -1.41
C THR A 538 -1.32 9.70 -0.12
N ASP A 539 -0.50 10.01 0.88
CA ASP A 539 -0.98 10.53 2.16
C ASP A 539 -1.62 11.91 1.99
N ILE A 540 -1.11 12.74 1.09
CA ILE A 540 -1.73 14.03 0.77
C ILE A 540 -3.13 13.88 0.16
N GLN A 541 -3.40 12.85 -0.66
CA GLN A 541 -4.76 12.55 -1.13
C GLN A 541 -5.69 12.20 0.03
N ARG A 542 -5.21 11.42 1.01
CA ARG A 542 -5.97 11.05 2.22
C ARG A 542 -6.27 12.28 3.06
N TYR A 543 -5.30 13.17 3.23
CA TYR A 543 -5.49 14.46 3.88
C TYR A 543 -6.57 15.28 3.18
N LEU A 544 -6.47 15.47 1.85
CA LEU A 544 -7.46 16.24 1.08
C LEU A 544 -8.88 15.65 1.19
N PHE A 545 -9.00 14.33 1.16
CA PHE A 545 -10.29 13.67 1.34
C PHE A 545 -10.86 13.87 2.74
N LEU A 546 -10.03 13.73 3.78
CA LEU A 546 -10.44 13.96 5.16
C LEU A 546 -10.86 15.41 5.39
N ARG A 547 -10.16 16.39 4.77
CA ARG A 547 -10.57 17.79 4.76
C ARG A 547 -11.91 18.00 4.05
N HIS A 548 -12.07 17.42 2.86
CA HIS A 548 -13.34 17.49 2.14
C HIS A 548 -14.49 16.86 2.94
N LEU A 549 -14.26 15.72 3.60
CA LEU A 549 -15.25 15.07 4.44
C LEU A 549 -15.61 15.94 5.65
N GLN A 550 -14.61 16.59 6.26
CA GLN A 550 -14.82 17.54 7.35
C GLN A 550 -15.73 18.72 6.93
N ASP A 551 -15.68 19.14 5.67
CA ASP A 551 -16.52 20.18 5.07
C ASP A 551 -17.92 19.67 4.71
N ALA A 552 -17.98 18.57 3.94
CA ALA A 552 -19.22 18.09 3.35
C ALA A 552 -20.10 17.28 4.32
N LYS A 553 -19.48 16.53 5.25
CA LYS A 553 -20.14 15.62 6.19
C LYS A 553 -19.41 15.62 7.55
N PRO A 554 -19.51 16.70 8.34
CA PRO A 554 -18.73 16.86 9.57
C PRO A 554 -18.96 15.74 10.59
N ASP A 555 -20.19 15.25 10.75
CA ASP A 555 -20.50 14.18 11.71
C ASP A 555 -19.85 12.85 11.30
N THR A 556 -19.89 12.53 10.00
CA THR A 556 -19.17 11.37 9.43
C THR A 556 -17.66 11.52 9.64
N PHE A 557 -17.09 12.70 9.42
CA PHE A 557 -15.67 12.95 9.68
C PHE A 557 -15.29 12.68 11.14
N TRP A 558 -16.06 13.21 12.09
CA TRP A 558 -15.75 13.04 13.51
C TRP A 558 -15.93 11.61 13.98
N LYS A 559 -17.01 10.94 13.56
CA LYS A 559 -17.22 9.51 13.81
C LYS A 559 -16.06 8.67 13.28
N LEU A 560 -15.63 8.96 12.05
CA LEU A 560 -14.55 8.25 11.39
C LEU A 560 -13.20 8.45 12.11
N ILE A 561 -12.81 9.69 12.37
CA ILE A 561 -11.50 10.01 12.97
C ILE A 561 -11.39 9.54 14.42
N ILE A 562 -12.46 9.64 15.21
CA ILE A 562 -12.48 9.22 16.62
C ILE A 562 -12.39 7.69 16.72
N ASN A 563 -13.14 6.96 15.89
CA ASN A 563 -13.17 5.50 15.94
C ASN A 563 -11.93 4.84 15.30
N ASN A 564 -11.17 5.57 14.47
CA ASN A 564 -10.03 5.04 13.72
C ASN A 564 -8.77 5.89 13.91
N ALA A 565 -8.61 6.52 15.07
CA ALA A 565 -7.56 7.50 15.34
C ALA A 565 -6.15 6.96 15.07
N GLN A 566 -5.86 5.72 15.48
CA GLN A 566 -4.53 5.10 15.26
C GLN A 566 -4.14 5.03 13.79
N GLU A 567 -5.11 4.82 12.88
CA GLU A 567 -4.86 4.71 11.44
C GLU A 567 -4.88 6.08 10.75
N LEU A 568 -5.83 6.95 11.11
CA LEU A 568 -6.13 8.15 10.33
C LEU A 568 -5.39 9.41 10.80
N LEU A 569 -4.95 9.47 12.05
CA LEU A 569 -4.23 10.64 12.58
C LEU A 569 -2.93 10.97 11.82
N PRO A 570 -2.12 10.00 11.35
CA PRO A 570 -0.94 10.31 10.54
C PRO A 570 -1.24 11.12 9.26
N TYR A 571 -2.49 11.08 8.76
CA TYR A 571 -2.92 11.82 7.57
C TYR A 571 -3.40 13.24 7.88
N VAL A 572 -4.04 13.48 9.03
CA VAL A 572 -4.52 14.81 9.45
C VAL A 572 -3.57 15.55 10.39
N TYR A 573 -2.53 14.87 10.85
CA TYR A 573 -1.46 15.39 11.69
C TYR A 573 -0.09 14.93 11.16
N THR A 574 0.93 14.84 12.02
CA THR A 574 2.28 14.47 11.60
C THR A 574 2.34 13.01 11.16
N PRO A 575 3.05 12.70 10.04
CA PRO A 575 3.89 13.61 9.26
C PRO A 575 3.16 14.40 8.15
N THR A 576 2.00 13.95 7.66
CA THR A 576 1.34 14.46 6.43
C THR A 576 0.95 15.94 6.52
N VAL A 577 0.56 16.43 7.69
CA VAL A 577 0.24 17.86 7.88
C VAL A 577 1.43 18.77 7.56
N GLY A 578 2.67 18.29 7.74
CA GLY A 578 3.87 19.04 7.38
C GLY A 578 3.97 19.27 5.87
N GLU A 579 3.72 18.22 5.08
CA GLU A 579 3.60 18.32 3.61
C GLU A 579 2.47 19.27 3.22
N ALA A 580 1.30 19.13 3.88
CA ALA A 580 0.16 20.01 3.62
C ALA A 580 0.46 21.49 3.95
N CYS A 581 1.26 21.78 4.97
CA CYS A 581 1.68 23.13 5.32
C CYS A 581 2.61 23.76 4.28
N GLN A 582 3.50 22.98 3.65
CA GLN A 582 4.42 23.49 2.62
C GLN A 582 3.66 23.99 1.39
N ASP A 583 2.61 23.28 0.98
CA ASP A 583 1.80 23.62 -0.20
C ASP A 583 0.41 24.18 0.15
N TYR A 584 0.18 24.59 1.40
CA TYR A 584 -1.15 24.97 1.93
C TYR A 584 -1.89 26.01 1.07
N SER A 585 -1.13 26.95 0.50
CA SER A 585 -1.67 28.00 -0.36
C SER A 585 -2.18 27.46 -1.71
N LYS A 586 -1.65 26.34 -2.19
CA LYS A 586 -1.99 25.70 -3.47
C LYS A 586 -3.07 24.63 -3.33
N LEU A 587 -3.22 24.07 -2.13
CA LEU A 587 -4.19 23.01 -1.89
C LEU A 587 -5.64 23.49 -2.09
N PRO A 588 -6.50 22.66 -2.69
CA PRO A 588 -7.91 22.97 -2.94
C PRO A 588 -8.76 22.74 -1.67
N ILE A 589 -8.35 23.31 -0.54
CA ILE A 589 -9.00 23.16 0.77
C ILE A 589 -9.52 24.50 1.29
N GLU A 590 -10.62 24.44 2.05
CA GLU A 590 -11.08 25.58 2.81
C GLU A 590 -10.29 25.75 4.11
N THR A 591 -9.90 26.99 4.41
CA THR A 591 -9.26 27.34 5.68
C THR A 591 -10.32 27.39 6.78
N ARG A 592 -10.10 26.61 7.83
CA ARG A 592 -10.92 26.49 9.03
C ARG A 592 -10.22 27.19 10.20
N GLY A 593 -10.16 28.52 10.16
CA GLY A 593 -9.53 29.28 11.23
C GLY A 593 -9.56 30.78 10.99
N LEU A 594 -8.97 31.52 11.92
CA LEU A 594 -8.85 32.97 11.84
C LEU A 594 -7.41 33.38 11.55
N TYR A 595 -7.23 34.16 10.49
CA TYR A 595 -5.99 34.92 10.30
C TYR A 595 -6.11 36.26 11.03
N ILE A 596 -5.10 36.56 11.85
CA ILE A 596 -4.92 37.89 12.46
C ILE A 596 -3.71 38.55 11.80
N ARG A 597 -3.92 39.72 11.23
CA ARG A 597 -2.93 40.47 10.46
C ARG A 597 -2.74 41.86 11.05
N GLN A 598 -1.68 42.55 10.63
CA GLN A 598 -1.42 43.92 11.08
C GLN A 598 -2.58 44.89 10.75
N GLU A 599 -3.29 44.67 9.64
CA GLU A 599 -4.48 45.44 9.24
C GLU A 599 -5.69 45.28 10.17
N ASP A 600 -5.70 44.21 10.99
CA ASP A 600 -6.73 43.98 12.00
C ASP A 600 -6.49 44.75 13.30
N SER A 601 -5.35 45.44 13.44
CA SER A 601 -5.05 46.18 14.67
C SER A 601 -6.10 47.25 14.97
N GLY A 602 -6.46 47.36 16.25
CA GLY A 602 -7.60 48.12 16.76
C GLY A 602 -8.96 47.46 16.54
N LYS A 603 -9.03 46.32 15.84
CA LYS A 603 -10.27 45.64 15.43
C LYS A 603 -10.29 44.16 15.79
N ILE A 604 -9.25 43.62 16.43
CA ILE A 604 -9.14 42.18 16.71
C ILE A 604 -10.33 41.67 17.53
N LEU A 605 -10.75 42.40 18.57
CA LEU A 605 -11.92 42.03 19.37
C LEU A 605 -13.20 41.91 18.53
N LYS A 606 -13.42 42.88 17.62
CA LYS A 606 -14.59 42.86 16.72
C LYS A 606 -14.53 41.65 15.78
N LYS A 607 -13.34 41.30 15.30
CA LYS A 607 -13.11 40.12 14.45
C LYS A 607 -13.40 38.81 15.18
N LEU A 608 -12.98 38.70 16.43
CA LEU A 608 -13.30 37.57 17.31
C LEU A 608 -14.80 37.47 17.60
N GLN A 609 -15.45 38.60 17.91
CA GLN A 609 -16.91 38.67 18.12
C GLN A 609 -17.73 38.34 16.86
N ALA A 610 -17.13 38.48 15.67
CA ALA A 610 -17.75 38.07 14.41
C ALA A 610 -17.52 36.57 14.08
N TRP A 611 -16.74 35.84 14.87
CA TRP A 611 -16.51 34.42 14.65
C TRP A 611 -17.81 33.62 14.77
N ARG A 612 -18.01 32.66 13.87
CA ARG A 612 -19.27 31.90 13.75
C ARG A 612 -19.68 31.11 15.01
N HIS A 613 -18.73 30.79 15.89
CA HIS A 613 -19.01 30.11 17.16
C HIS A 613 -18.58 31.01 18.32
N GLN A 614 -19.53 31.43 19.16
CA GLN A 614 -19.22 32.35 20.26
C GLN A 614 -18.80 31.64 21.56
N GLU A 615 -18.88 30.32 21.64
CA GLU A 615 -18.50 29.54 22.84
C GLU A 615 -17.10 28.92 22.73
N VAL A 616 -16.13 29.66 22.19
CA VAL A 616 -14.75 29.18 22.07
C VAL A 616 -14.13 29.02 23.46
N LYS A 617 -13.57 27.84 23.72
CA LYS A 617 -12.90 27.45 24.98
C LYS A 617 -11.41 27.15 24.79
N VAL A 618 -10.99 26.72 23.61
CA VAL A 618 -9.59 26.45 23.29
C VAL A 618 -9.19 27.11 21.98
N ILE A 619 -8.03 27.75 21.99
CA ILE A 619 -7.41 28.36 20.83
C ILE A 619 -6.01 27.78 20.66
N VAL A 620 -5.71 27.28 19.46
CA VAL A 620 -4.32 26.97 19.06
C VAL A 620 -3.88 28.07 18.11
N VAL A 621 -2.84 28.80 18.49
CA VAL A 621 -2.29 29.91 17.72
C VAL A 621 -0.88 29.60 17.27
N THR A 622 -0.56 29.97 16.02
CA THR A 622 0.80 29.96 15.48
C THR A 622 1.08 31.26 14.72
N ASP A 623 2.35 31.62 14.54
CA ASP A 623 2.76 32.61 13.53
C ASP A 623 3.52 31.99 12.35
N GLY A 624 3.62 30.65 12.32
CA GLY A 624 4.22 29.86 11.25
C GLY A 624 5.73 30.04 11.07
N GLU A 625 6.43 30.63 12.04
CA GLU A 625 7.87 30.91 11.93
C GLU A 625 8.73 29.63 12.02
N ARG A 626 8.26 28.61 12.74
CA ARG A 626 9.03 27.38 12.96
C ARG A 626 8.12 26.15 12.92
N ILE A 627 7.53 25.88 11.75
CA ILE A 627 6.67 24.70 11.57
C ILE A 627 7.51 23.42 11.65
N LEU A 628 7.34 22.64 12.73
CA LEU A 628 8.06 21.38 12.96
C LEU A 628 9.59 21.55 12.75
N GLY A 629 10.19 20.68 11.93
CA GLY A 629 11.57 20.79 11.41
C GLY A 629 11.66 21.39 10.00
N LEU A 630 10.61 22.04 9.50
CA LEU A 630 10.49 22.56 8.13
C LEU A 630 10.82 24.06 8.01
N GLY A 631 10.80 24.79 9.13
CA GLY A 631 11.17 26.20 9.20
C GLY A 631 9.99 27.14 8.97
N ASP A 632 10.27 28.30 8.37
CA ASP A 632 9.29 29.37 8.20
C ASP A 632 8.36 29.09 7.00
N LEU A 633 7.09 28.80 7.30
CA LEU A 633 6.04 28.56 6.30
C LEU A 633 4.96 29.65 6.29
N GLY A 634 5.14 30.73 7.06
CA GLY A 634 4.23 31.87 7.11
C GLY A 634 2.78 31.46 7.37
N SER A 635 1.86 31.91 6.52
CA SER A 635 0.43 31.60 6.64
C SER A 635 0.10 30.11 6.47
N GLY A 636 0.99 29.33 5.83
CA GLY A 636 0.82 27.88 5.70
C GLY A 636 0.84 27.14 7.03
N GLY A 637 1.37 27.78 8.09
CA GLY A 637 1.31 27.30 9.47
C GLY A 637 -0.11 27.05 10.00
N MET A 638 -1.14 27.64 9.39
CA MET A 638 -2.55 27.37 9.73
C MET A 638 -2.87 25.87 9.79
N GLY A 639 -2.28 25.05 8.90
CA GLY A 639 -2.50 23.61 8.89
C GLY A 639 -2.15 22.92 10.22
N ILE A 640 -1.14 23.40 10.94
CA ILE A 640 -0.79 22.88 12.27
C ILE A 640 -1.86 23.24 13.30
N SER A 641 -2.28 24.50 13.36
CA SER A 641 -3.35 24.93 14.27
C SER A 641 -4.64 24.14 14.04
N GLU A 642 -4.99 23.88 12.78
CA GLU A 642 -6.15 23.04 12.41
C GLU A 642 -5.96 21.58 12.87
N GLY A 643 -4.80 20.99 12.62
CA GLY A 643 -4.47 19.63 13.03
C GLY A 643 -4.52 19.43 14.55
N LYS A 644 -3.96 20.34 15.34
CA LYS A 644 -3.99 20.29 16.81
C LYS A 644 -5.41 20.38 17.36
N ILE A 645 -6.27 21.20 16.76
CA ILE A 645 -7.67 21.32 17.17
C ILE A 645 -8.43 20.03 16.89
N ILE A 646 -8.14 19.30 15.81
CA ILE A 646 -8.69 17.94 15.59
C ILE A 646 -8.28 17.01 16.74
N LEU A 647 -7.03 17.09 17.19
CA LEU A 647 -6.51 16.27 18.28
C LEU A 647 -7.08 16.62 19.66
N TYR A 648 -7.45 17.88 19.90
CA TYR A 648 -8.21 18.27 21.10
C TYR A 648 -9.56 17.57 21.18
N THR A 649 -10.23 17.40 20.04
CA THR A 649 -11.46 16.61 19.99
C THR A 649 -11.18 15.13 20.20
N VAL A 650 -10.21 14.56 19.48
CA VAL A 650 -9.94 13.11 19.50
C VAL A 650 -9.43 12.62 20.85
N PHE A 651 -8.49 13.34 21.48
CA PHE A 651 -7.85 12.91 22.73
C PHE A 651 -8.34 13.67 23.97
N GLY A 652 -8.85 14.89 23.82
CA GLY A 652 -9.44 15.64 24.91
C GLY A 652 -10.96 15.46 25.01
N GLY A 653 -11.64 14.98 23.96
CA GLY A 653 -13.09 14.96 23.92
C GLY A 653 -13.72 16.36 23.91
N LEU A 654 -12.98 17.40 23.49
CA LEU A 654 -13.55 18.73 23.38
C LEU A 654 -14.50 18.81 22.18
N ASN A 655 -15.60 19.54 22.32
CA ASN A 655 -16.48 19.81 21.20
C ASN A 655 -15.71 20.63 20.13
N PRO A 656 -15.67 20.18 18.86
CA PRO A 656 -15.01 20.91 17.78
C PRO A 656 -15.45 22.37 17.63
N LYS A 657 -16.70 22.69 17.98
CA LYS A 657 -17.25 24.05 17.91
C LYS A 657 -16.67 24.99 18.99
N HIS A 658 -16.09 24.43 20.06
CA HIS A 658 -15.44 25.17 21.14
C HIS A 658 -13.95 25.42 20.87
N CYS A 659 -13.46 24.99 19.71
CA CYS A 659 -12.06 25.02 19.37
C CYS A 659 -11.84 25.98 18.18
N LEU A 660 -10.82 26.84 18.26
CA LEU A 660 -10.54 27.83 17.22
C LEU A 660 -9.05 27.80 16.81
N PRO A 661 -8.73 27.41 15.55
CA PRO A 661 -7.41 27.58 14.96
C PRO A 661 -7.15 29.05 14.62
N VAL A 662 -5.97 29.56 14.99
CA VAL A 662 -5.54 30.92 14.65
C VAL A 662 -4.14 30.90 14.03
N CYS A 663 -3.93 31.74 13.02
CA CYS A 663 -2.61 32.07 12.49
C CYS A 663 -2.41 33.58 12.54
N ILE A 664 -1.36 34.04 13.23
CA ILE A 664 -0.94 35.44 13.25
C ILE A 664 -0.03 35.67 12.03
N ASP A 665 -0.63 36.06 10.91
CA ASP A 665 0.06 36.27 9.64
C ASP A 665 0.69 37.67 9.63
N VAL A 666 1.98 37.71 9.97
CA VAL A 666 2.82 38.92 10.05
C VAL A 666 3.84 38.99 8.91
N GLY A 667 3.62 38.23 7.84
CA GLY A 667 4.59 37.99 6.77
C GLY A 667 5.45 36.74 7.01
N THR A 668 6.41 36.49 6.12
CA THR A 668 7.33 35.34 6.18
C THR A 668 8.74 35.78 5.78
N ASN A 669 9.76 35.16 6.35
CA ASN A 669 11.14 35.35 5.93
C ASN A 669 11.55 34.38 4.82
N ASN A 670 10.68 33.46 4.41
CA ASN A 670 10.92 32.50 3.34
C ASN A 670 10.76 33.15 1.96
N ASP A 671 11.88 33.41 1.29
CA ASP A 671 11.89 34.07 -0.02
C ASP A 671 11.14 33.28 -1.11
N SER A 672 11.14 31.95 -1.03
CA SER A 672 10.40 31.12 -1.99
C SER A 672 8.90 31.33 -1.88
N LEU A 673 8.36 31.52 -0.66
CA LEU A 673 6.94 31.83 -0.47
C LEU A 673 6.59 33.26 -0.87
N ILE A 674 7.49 34.23 -0.63
CA ILE A 674 7.30 35.63 -1.07
C ILE A 674 7.22 35.72 -2.60
N GLN A 675 8.00 34.91 -3.30
CA GLN A 675 8.04 34.89 -4.77
C GLN A 675 6.93 34.05 -5.41
N ASP A 676 6.23 33.21 -4.62
CA ASP A 676 5.19 32.32 -5.13
C ASP A 676 3.89 33.12 -5.37
N PRO A 677 3.43 33.26 -6.64
CA PRO A 677 2.21 34.01 -6.95
C PRO A 677 0.93 33.36 -6.40
N GLN A 678 1.00 32.10 -5.95
CA GLN A 678 -0.13 31.39 -5.34
C GLN A 678 -0.14 31.49 -3.81
N TYR A 679 0.87 32.09 -3.17
CA TYR A 679 0.94 32.24 -1.73
C TYR A 679 -0.23 33.08 -1.18
N LYS A 680 -0.99 32.54 -0.22
CA LYS A 680 -2.20 33.17 0.34
C LYS A 680 -1.91 34.17 1.48
N GLY A 681 -0.70 34.13 2.04
CA GLY A 681 -0.30 34.97 3.18
C GLY A 681 0.15 36.37 2.77
N ILE A 682 0.59 37.18 3.75
CA ILE A 682 1.15 38.50 3.45
C ILE A 682 2.51 38.35 2.74
N VAL A 683 2.60 38.92 1.53
CA VAL A 683 3.82 38.91 0.69
C VAL A 683 4.81 40.00 1.16
N GLN A 684 5.36 39.82 2.36
CA GLN A 684 6.40 40.69 2.92
C GLN A 684 7.25 39.94 3.97
N LYS A 685 8.42 40.49 4.30
CA LYS A 685 9.24 40.01 5.42
C LYS A 685 8.52 40.16 6.76
N ARG A 686 8.82 39.28 7.71
CA ARG A 686 8.14 39.24 9.01
C ARG A 686 8.20 40.56 9.76
N LEU A 687 7.08 40.97 10.33
CA LEU A 687 7.02 42.05 11.31
C LEU A 687 7.81 41.64 12.56
N ARG A 688 8.66 42.53 13.08
CA ARG A 688 9.52 42.30 14.25
C ARG A 688 9.42 43.43 15.27
N GLY A 689 9.91 43.19 16.48
CA GLY A 689 10.01 44.19 17.54
C GLY A 689 8.65 44.71 18.01
N GLU A 690 8.61 46.00 18.36
CA GLU A 690 7.44 46.63 18.98
C GLU A 690 6.13 46.48 18.17
N PRO A 691 6.09 46.61 16.83
CA PRO A 691 4.87 46.38 16.06
C PRO A 691 4.31 44.95 16.18
N TYR A 692 5.16 43.93 16.17
CA TYR A 692 4.76 42.53 16.40
C TYR A 692 4.21 42.37 17.82
N ASP A 693 4.91 42.93 18.80
CA ASP A 693 4.52 42.83 20.21
C ASP A 693 3.19 43.52 20.51
N LYS A 694 2.91 44.66 19.88
CA LYS A 694 1.62 45.36 19.98
C LYS A 694 0.49 44.50 19.43
N LEU A 695 0.68 43.87 18.27
CA LEU A 695 -0.34 43.02 17.67
C LEU A 695 -0.66 41.80 18.53
N ILE A 696 0.35 41.08 19.00
CA ILE A 696 0.15 39.93 19.90
C ILE A 696 -0.49 40.37 21.21
N HIS A 697 -0.08 41.51 21.77
CA HIS A 697 -0.65 42.03 23.00
C HIS A 697 -2.12 42.38 22.85
N GLU A 698 -2.49 43.06 21.77
CA GLU A 698 -3.89 43.35 21.43
C GLU A 698 -4.69 42.06 21.28
N PHE A 699 -4.15 41.06 20.57
CA PHE A 699 -4.80 39.76 20.41
C PHE A 699 -5.09 39.09 21.76
N VAL A 700 -4.08 38.99 22.63
CA VAL A 700 -4.24 38.36 23.95
C VAL A 700 -5.26 39.10 24.83
N LEU A 701 -5.23 40.44 24.86
CA LEU A 701 -6.21 41.21 25.62
C LEU A 701 -7.63 41.10 25.02
N ALA A 702 -7.74 41.03 23.69
CA ALA A 702 -9.01 40.81 23.02
C ALA A 702 -9.59 39.44 23.37
N LEU A 703 -8.76 38.39 23.45
CA LEU A 703 -9.18 37.07 23.93
C LEU A 703 -9.67 37.12 25.38
N GLN A 704 -8.89 37.71 26.28
CA GLN A 704 -9.26 37.83 27.69
C GLN A 704 -10.61 38.56 27.86
N LYS A 705 -10.88 39.59 27.06
CA LYS A 705 -12.14 40.34 27.08
C LYS A 705 -13.30 39.57 26.45
N TRP A 706 -13.04 38.79 25.40
CA TRP A 706 -14.08 38.03 24.69
C TRP A 706 -14.48 36.76 25.44
N GLN A 707 -13.50 35.96 25.87
CA GLN A 707 -13.68 34.68 26.55
C GLN A 707 -12.71 34.59 27.75
N PRO A 708 -13.10 35.04 28.96
CA PRO A 708 -12.20 35.16 30.11
C PRO A 708 -11.53 33.86 30.58
N HIS A 709 -12.12 32.71 30.27
CA HIS A 709 -11.62 31.37 30.63
C HIS A 709 -11.17 30.56 29.41
N VAL A 710 -10.84 31.23 28.31
CA VAL A 710 -10.28 30.55 27.13
C VAL A 710 -8.86 30.07 27.42
N LEU A 711 -8.57 28.86 26.98
CA LEU A 711 -7.21 28.33 26.93
C LEU A 711 -6.55 28.78 25.63
N LEU A 712 -5.38 29.41 25.74
CA LEU A 712 -4.52 29.74 24.60
C LEU A 712 -3.30 28.82 24.55
N GLN A 713 -3.20 27.98 23.53
CA GLN A 713 -2.00 27.21 23.21
C GLN A 713 -1.18 27.94 22.15
N PHE A 714 0.07 28.27 22.47
CA PHE A 714 1.06 28.72 21.49
C PHE A 714 1.74 27.52 20.82
N GLU A 715 1.87 27.55 19.50
CA GLU A 715 2.44 26.48 18.68
C GLU A 715 3.36 27.01 17.57
N ASP A 716 4.51 26.37 17.36
CA ASP A 716 5.43 26.57 16.24
C ASP A 716 5.88 28.03 16.04
N PHE A 717 6.06 28.77 17.14
CA PHE A 717 6.67 30.10 17.14
C PHE A 717 8.19 30.01 17.00
N GLY A 718 8.84 31.08 16.56
CA GLY A 718 10.30 31.16 16.61
C GLY A 718 10.82 31.15 18.06
N ASN A 719 11.93 30.44 18.32
CA ASN A 719 12.57 30.29 19.65
C ASN A 719 12.60 31.55 20.51
N THR A 720 12.98 32.70 19.94
CA THR A 720 13.07 33.96 20.67
C THR A 720 11.70 34.47 21.15
N ASN A 721 10.66 34.23 20.35
CA ASN A 721 9.29 34.63 20.66
C ASN A 721 8.63 33.64 21.62
N ALA A 722 8.72 32.33 21.38
CA ALA A 722 7.98 31.34 22.17
C ALA A 722 8.17 31.51 23.69
N PHE A 723 9.43 31.55 24.17
CA PHE A 723 9.72 31.74 25.60
C PHE A 723 9.20 33.07 26.14
N ARG A 724 9.45 34.16 25.42
CA ARG A 724 9.10 35.52 25.82
C ARG A 724 7.58 35.72 25.88
N LEU A 725 6.84 35.19 24.90
CA LEU A 725 5.39 35.27 24.84
C LEU A 725 4.77 34.42 25.95
N LEU A 726 5.26 33.19 26.17
CA LEU A 726 4.80 32.34 27.26
C LEU A 726 5.01 33.03 28.62
N GLU A 727 6.23 33.49 28.92
CA GLU A 727 6.57 34.12 30.19
C GLU A 727 5.72 35.36 30.47
N LYS A 728 5.45 36.16 29.43
CA LYS A 728 4.65 37.38 29.51
C LYS A 728 3.17 37.07 29.73
N TYR A 729 2.59 36.14 28.96
CA TYR A 729 1.14 35.98 28.88
C TYR A 729 0.56 34.92 29.82
N GLN A 730 1.36 34.00 30.36
CA GLN A 730 0.89 33.07 31.41
C GLN A 730 0.37 33.78 32.67
N LYS A 731 0.76 35.04 32.87
CA LYS A 731 0.31 35.91 33.97
C LYS A 731 -0.98 36.68 33.63
N VAL A 732 -1.46 36.60 32.40
CA VAL A 732 -2.56 37.41 31.85
C VAL A 732 -3.78 36.56 31.55
N LEU A 733 -3.59 35.42 30.88
CA LEU A 733 -4.64 34.46 30.58
C LEU A 733 -4.13 33.03 30.73
N CYS A 734 -5.05 32.07 30.81
CA CYS A 734 -4.72 30.66 30.86
C CYS A 734 -4.07 30.24 29.53
N CYS A 735 -2.75 30.03 29.53
CA CYS A 735 -2.01 29.67 28.33
C CYS A 735 -0.83 28.76 28.62
N PHE A 736 -0.39 28.06 27.59
CA PHE A 736 0.84 27.27 27.59
C PHE A 736 1.43 27.21 26.17
N ASN A 737 2.65 26.72 26.04
CA ASN A 737 3.27 26.43 24.76
C ASN A 737 3.55 24.92 24.66
N ASP A 738 3.03 24.26 23.62
CA ASP A 738 3.14 22.81 23.49
C ASP A 738 4.58 22.36 23.13
N ASP A 739 5.29 23.15 22.32
CA ASP A 739 6.69 22.86 21.94
C ASP A 739 7.65 22.89 23.12
N ILE A 740 7.38 23.75 24.10
CA ILE A 740 8.16 23.88 25.34
C ILE A 740 7.63 22.93 26.41
N GLN A 741 6.37 23.08 26.80
CA GLN A 741 5.80 22.44 28.00
C GLN A 741 5.16 21.08 27.68
N GLY A 742 4.45 20.96 26.56
CA GLY A 742 3.88 19.68 26.11
C GLY A 742 4.94 18.64 25.79
N THR A 743 5.97 19.05 25.01
CA THR A 743 7.13 18.20 24.70
C THR A 743 7.91 17.81 25.96
N ALA A 744 8.06 18.73 26.91
CA ALA A 744 8.69 18.44 28.20
C ALA A 744 7.91 17.40 29.00
N CYS A 745 6.58 17.53 29.05
CA CYS A 745 5.69 16.59 29.72
C CYS A 745 5.80 15.18 29.12
N ILE A 746 5.64 15.02 27.80
CA ILE A 746 5.66 13.69 27.18
C ILE A 746 7.05 13.02 27.25
N ALA A 747 8.13 13.81 27.15
CA ALA A 747 9.47 13.30 27.37
C ALA A 747 9.66 12.80 28.80
N LEU A 748 9.18 13.55 29.80
CA LEU A 748 9.24 13.14 31.20
C LEU A 748 8.38 11.89 31.48
N THR A 749 7.18 11.80 30.89
CA THR A 749 6.36 10.58 30.92
C THR A 749 7.17 9.38 30.41
N GLY A 750 7.83 9.55 29.26
CA GLY A 750 8.69 8.52 28.67
C GLY A 750 9.83 8.12 29.61
N ILE A 751 10.45 9.10 30.29
CA ILE A 751 11.50 8.84 31.29
C ILE A 751 10.93 8.03 32.46
N PHE A 752 9.78 8.39 33.03
CA PHE A 752 9.17 7.63 34.12
C PHE A 752 8.84 6.19 33.71
N SER A 753 8.27 5.98 32.53
CA SER A 753 8.04 4.65 31.96
C SER A 753 9.35 3.87 31.74
N ALA A 754 10.40 4.53 31.23
CA ALA A 754 11.71 3.92 31.04
C ALA A 754 12.39 3.55 32.37
N LEU A 755 12.18 4.34 33.42
CA LEU A 755 12.70 4.08 34.76
C LEU A 755 12.02 2.86 35.40
N ARG A 756 10.71 2.69 35.22
CA ARG A 756 10.00 1.44 35.61
C ARG A 756 10.59 0.22 34.92
N ILE A 757 10.94 0.34 33.63
CA ILE A 757 11.58 -0.73 32.84
C ILE A 757 13.00 -1.05 33.30
N THR A 758 13.78 -0.03 33.65
CA THR A 758 15.19 -0.19 34.06
C THR A 758 15.35 -0.49 35.54
N GLY A 759 14.30 -0.30 36.35
CA GLY A 759 14.33 -0.43 37.81
C GLY A 759 15.17 0.65 38.49
N LYS A 760 15.42 1.77 37.82
CA LYS A 760 16.27 2.87 38.34
C LYS A 760 15.42 4.05 38.82
N LYS A 761 16.01 4.92 39.65
CA LYS A 761 15.37 6.16 40.12
C LYS A 761 15.82 7.38 39.32
N LEU A 762 14.97 8.40 39.26
CA LEU A 762 15.28 9.65 38.55
C LEU A 762 16.52 10.37 39.13
N GLU A 763 16.69 10.33 40.46
CA GLU A 763 17.82 10.95 41.17
C GLU A 763 19.21 10.42 40.77
N ASP A 764 19.26 9.18 40.27
CA ASP A 764 20.50 8.50 39.85
C ASP A 764 20.88 8.77 38.39
N GLN A 765 20.03 9.50 37.65
CA GLN A 765 20.21 9.66 36.20
C GLN A 765 21.09 10.86 35.84
N LYS A 766 21.89 10.69 34.78
CA LYS A 766 22.57 11.77 34.08
C LYS A 766 21.99 11.88 32.68
N ILE A 767 21.56 13.08 32.30
CA ILE A 767 20.76 13.28 31.09
C ILE A 767 21.52 14.20 30.17
N LEU A 768 21.71 13.77 28.93
CA LEU A 768 22.30 14.58 27.87
C LEU A 768 21.24 14.85 26.80
N ILE A 769 21.06 16.12 26.46
CA ILE A 769 20.06 16.58 25.50
C ILE A 769 20.77 17.22 24.31
N LEU A 770 20.64 16.63 23.12
CA LEU A 770 21.08 17.24 21.87
C LEU A 770 19.97 18.17 21.36
N GLY A 771 20.26 19.47 21.32
CA GLY A 771 19.31 20.53 21.00
C GLY A 771 19.00 21.39 22.23
N ALA A 772 19.42 22.65 22.21
CA ALA A 772 19.23 23.61 23.33
C ALA A 772 18.22 24.72 22.98
N GLY A 773 17.15 24.36 22.26
CA GLY A 773 16.03 25.23 21.92
C GLY A 773 14.88 25.14 22.92
N GLU A 774 13.66 25.37 22.42
CA GLU A 774 12.39 25.27 23.15
C GLU A 774 12.25 23.94 23.90
N ALA A 775 12.15 22.83 23.16
CA ALA A 775 11.97 21.50 23.73
C ALA A 775 13.09 21.11 24.69
N GLY A 776 14.37 21.28 24.30
CA GLY A 776 15.49 20.78 25.10
C GLY A 776 15.64 21.45 26.45
N THR A 777 15.45 22.78 26.52
CA THR A 777 15.47 23.49 27.81
C THR A 777 14.18 23.28 28.61
N GLY A 778 13.02 23.11 27.96
CA GLY A 778 11.77 22.72 28.62
C GLY A 778 11.90 21.36 29.32
N ILE A 779 12.39 20.34 28.60
CA ILE A 779 12.65 18.99 29.12
C ILE A 779 13.63 19.06 30.30
N GLY A 780 14.75 19.78 30.16
CA GLY A 780 15.71 19.92 31.25
C GLY A 780 15.12 20.56 32.51
N LYS A 781 14.24 21.57 32.35
CA LYS A 781 13.58 22.27 33.47
C LYS A 781 12.55 21.39 34.18
N ILE A 782 11.69 20.67 33.44
CA ILE A 782 10.68 19.82 34.07
C ILE A 782 11.31 18.65 34.82
N ILE A 783 12.43 18.11 34.33
CA ILE A 783 13.19 17.09 35.05
C ILE A 783 13.78 17.66 36.34
N ALA A 784 14.35 18.87 36.30
CA ALA A 784 14.88 19.51 37.50
C ALA A 784 13.76 19.80 38.52
N LEU A 785 12.56 20.18 38.05
CA LEU A 785 11.38 20.33 38.89
C LEU A 785 10.96 18.99 39.52
N ALA A 786 10.90 17.90 38.74
CA ALA A 786 10.59 16.56 39.22
C ALA A 786 11.55 16.13 40.34
N LEU A 787 12.86 16.33 40.16
CA LEU A 787 13.87 16.06 41.19
C LEU A 787 13.71 16.94 42.44
N THR A 788 13.26 18.17 42.27
CA THR A 788 13.02 19.08 43.40
C THR A 788 11.82 18.61 44.21
N GLN A 789 10.72 18.24 43.56
CA GLN A 789 9.47 17.84 44.24
C GLN A 789 9.53 16.41 44.80
N THR A 790 10.11 15.46 44.06
CA THR A 790 10.10 14.03 44.45
C THR A 790 11.29 13.62 45.30
N CYS A 791 12.43 14.33 45.20
CA CYS A 791 13.68 13.98 45.89
C CYS A 791 14.19 15.08 46.84
N ASN A 792 13.45 16.18 47.03
CA ASN A 792 13.87 17.36 47.82
C ASN A 792 15.24 17.94 47.40
N LYS A 793 15.63 17.77 46.14
CA LYS A 793 16.89 18.28 45.62
C LYS A 793 16.76 19.77 45.31
N PRO A 794 17.63 20.67 45.83
CA PRO A 794 17.54 22.08 45.49
C PRO A 794 17.62 22.30 43.97
N MET A 795 16.81 23.21 43.41
CA MET A 795 16.72 23.45 41.95
C MET A 795 18.09 23.61 41.28
N LYS A 796 19.02 24.34 41.93
CA LYS A 796 20.39 24.54 41.43
C LYS A 796 21.18 23.23 41.28
N ASP A 797 20.95 22.26 42.15
CA ASP A 797 21.59 20.95 42.10
C ASP A 797 20.82 19.96 41.23
N ALA A 798 19.49 20.11 41.10
CA ALA A 798 18.67 19.36 40.19
C ALA A 798 19.01 19.66 38.72
N LEU A 799 19.24 20.93 38.37
CA LEU A 799 19.66 21.35 37.02
C LEU A 799 20.97 20.69 36.57
N LYS A 800 21.88 20.36 37.49
CA LYS A 800 23.15 19.68 37.20
C LYS A 800 22.99 18.25 36.67
N CYS A 801 21.81 17.65 36.82
CA CYS A 801 21.52 16.34 36.23
C CYS A 801 21.35 16.40 34.70
N CYS A 802 21.08 17.59 34.14
CA CYS A 802 20.81 17.80 32.72
C CYS A 802 21.94 18.60 32.06
N HIS A 803 22.52 18.03 31.01
CA HIS A 803 23.52 18.65 30.15
C HIS A 803 22.96 18.85 28.74
N LEU A 804 23.22 20.00 28.12
CA LEU A 804 22.68 20.35 26.80
C LEU A 804 23.82 20.54 25.80
N VAL A 805 23.60 20.09 24.57
CA VAL A 805 24.50 20.30 23.43
C VAL A 805 23.77 21.14 22.37
N ASP A 806 24.36 22.25 21.95
CA ASP A 806 23.84 23.07 20.86
C ASP A 806 24.72 22.99 19.60
N SER A 807 24.42 23.79 18.58
CA SER A 807 25.17 23.80 17.31
C SER A 807 26.66 24.16 17.46
N LYS A 808 27.10 24.63 18.64
CA LYS A 808 28.49 24.98 18.94
C LYS A 808 29.08 24.07 20.03
N GLY A 809 28.45 22.94 20.34
CA GLY A 809 28.93 21.97 21.33
C GLY A 809 28.24 22.07 22.69
N LEU A 810 28.89 21.54 23.74
CA LEU A 810 28.33 21.45 25.08
C LEU A 810 28.09 22.85 25.70
N VAL A 811 26.88 23.08 26.20
CA VAL A 811 26.52 24.26 26.98
C VAL A 811 27.20 24.16 28.35
N CYS A 812 28.17 25.05 28.59
CA CYS A 812 28.99 25.05 29.79
C CYS A 812 29.37 26.48 30.18
N LYS A 813 29.82 26.66 31.43
CA LYS A 813 30.11 27.97 32.03
C LYS A 813 31.19 28.78 31.30
N SER A 814 32.12 28.10 30.61
CA SER A 814 33.17 28.76 29.83
C SER A 814 32.69 29.34 28.50
N ARG A 815 31.47 29.03 28.05
CA ARG A 815 30.85 29.59 26.83
C ARG A 815 30.23 30.95 27.14
N THR A 816 30.64 32.01 26.44
CA THR A 816 30.13 33.40 26.63
C THR A 816 29.02 33.80 25.66
N ASP A 817 28.73 32.97 24.66
CA ASP A 817 27.80 33.23 23.55
C ASP A 817 26.40 32.62 23.76
N LEU A 818 26.05 32.31 25.01
CA LEU A 818 24.83 31.61 25.36
C LEU A 818 23.62 32.56 25.43
N GLN A 819 22.49 32.10 24.88
CA GLN A 819 21.20 32.76 25.04
C GLN A 819 20.67 32.58 26.47
N GLN A 820 19.82 33.52 26.93
CA GLN A 820 19.34 33.57 28.31
C GLN A 820 18.72 32.26 28.81
N HIS A 821 17.94 31.56 27.97
CA HIS A 821 17.29 30.30 28.33
C HIS A 821 18.27 29.12 28.52
N LYS A 822 19.51 29.22 27.99
CA LYS A 822 20.56 28.20 28.13
C LYS A 822 21.39 28.37 29.40
N LEU A 823 21.47 29.59 29.93
CA LEU A 823 22.32 29.93 31.09
C LEU A 823 22.09 29.02 32.32
N PRO A 824 20.85 28.61 32.67
CA PRO A 824 20.64 27.70 33.80
C PRO A 824 21.32 26.32 33.68
N PHE A 825 21.67 25.92 32.45
CA PHE A 825 22.34 24.64 32.16
C PHE A 825 23.84 24.79 31.88
N ALA A 826 24.40 26.00 31.99
CA ALA A 826 25.81 26.29 31.77
C ALA A 826 26.65 25.89 32.99
N HIS A 827 26.83 24.59 33.18
CA HIS A 827 27.53 24.03 34.33
C HIS A 827 29.06 24.20 34.23
N ASP A 828 29.74 24.12 35.37
CA ASP A 828 31.20 24.20 35.47
C ASP A 828 31.84 22.86 35.07
N VAL A 829 31.83 22.59 33.76
CA VAL A 829 32.36 21.38 33.13
C VAL A 829 33.22 21.75 31.92
N ALA A 830 34.16 20.88 31.54
CA ALA A 830 35.01 21.10 30.38
C ALA A 830 34.19 21.15 29.08
N PHE A 831 34.48 22.14 28.22
CA PHE A 831 33.85 22.27 26.92
C PHE A 831 34.11 21.03 26.05
N GLN A 832 33.07 20.56 25.37
CA GLN A 832 33.13 19.46 24.39
C GLN A 832 32.59 19.98 23.05
N PRO A 833 33.34 19.83 21.95
CA PRO A 833 32.98 20.44 20.67
C PRO A 833 31.84 19.73 19.94
N ASP A 834 31.57 18.46 20.25
CA ASP A 834 30.59 17.62 19.53
C ASP A 834 29.81 16.68 20.47
N LEU A 835 28.79 16.01 19.93
CA LEU A 835 27.95 15.10 20.71
C LEU A 835 28.73 13.90 21.27
N LEU A 836 29.61 13.28 20.46
CA LEU A 836 30.30 12.05 20.87
C LEU A 836 31.27 12.31 22.03
N SER A 837 32.02 13.40 21.96
CA SER A 837 32.90 13.88 23.03
C SER A 837 32.10 14.25 24.29
N ALA A 838 30.94 14.90 24.13
CA ALA A 838 30.01 15.14 25.24
C ALA A 838 29.48 13.85 25.88
N VAL A 839 29.07 12.85 25.10
CA VAL A 839 28.61 11.54 25.60
C VAL A 839 29.71 10.84 26.38
N LYS A 840 30.94 10.81 25.86
CA LYS A 840 32.09 10.18 26.52
C LYS A 840 32.49 10.89 27.82
N SER A 841 32.38 12.22 27.86
CA SER A 841 32.72 13.03 29.03
C SER A 841 31.64 12.97 30.12
N VAL A 842 30.36 13.15 29.75
CA VAL A 842 29.24 13.19 30.70
C VAL A 842 28.87 11.79 31.19
N ARG A 843 29.02 10.78 30.33
CA ARG A 843 28.55 9.39 30.51
C ARG A 843 27.06 9.35 30.92
N PRO A 844 26.16 9.89 30.09
CA PRO A 844 24.74 9.97 30.43
C PRO A 844 24.09 8.58 30.45
N THR A 845 23.05 8.44 31.26
CA THR A 845 22.17 7.26 31.29
C THR A 845 20.99 7.41 30.35
N ILE A 846 20.59 8.66 30.06
CA ILE A 846 19.50 9.03 29.15
C ILE A 846 20.03 10.02 28.11
N LEU A 847 19.80 9.72 26.84
CA LEU A 847 20.14 10.58 25.71
C LEU A 847 18.85 11.00 24.98
N ILE A 848 18.63 12.32 24.87
CA ILE A 848 17.42 12.89 24.25
C ILE A 848 17.82 13.77 23.07
N GLY A 849 17.16 13.62 21.93
CA GLY A 849 17.41 14.36 20.70
C GLY A 849 16.21 15.22 20.36
N VAL A 850 16.42 16.53 20.22
CA VAL A 850 15.41 17.53 19.82
C VAL A 850 16.07 18.56 18.90
N SER A 851 17.00 18.13 18.06
CA SER A 851 17.87 19.02 17.28
C SER A 851 17.56 19.09 15.80
N THR A 852 16.68 18.21 15.30
CA THR A 852 16.35 18.00 13.88
C THR A 852 17.55 17.60 13.00
N ILE A 853 18.59 17.01 13.61
CA ILE A 853 19.80 16.56 12.92
C ILE A 853 19.72 15.04 12.72
N THR A 854 19.39 14.64 11.50
CA THR A 854 19.27 13.23 11.11
C THR A 854 20.60 12.49 11.29
N GLY A 855 20.57 11.30 11.89
CA GLY A 855 21.75 10.46 12.09
C GLY A 855 22.73 10.98 13.16
N ALA A 856 22.35 11.98 13.96
CA ALA A 856 23.19 12.47 15.05
C ALA A 856 23.49 11.39 16.11
N PHE A 857 22.54 10.49 16.35
CA PHE A 857 22.75 9.31 17.22
C PHE A 857 23.32 8.16 16.39
N ASN A 858 24.51 8.39 15.83
CA ASN A 858 25.20 7.41 15.01
C ASN A 858 25.70 6.21 15.85
N LYS A 859 26.28 5.22 15.15
CA LYS A 859 26.87 4.02 15.76
C LYS A 859 27.78 4.33 16.95
N ASP A 860 28.74 5.24 16.78
CA ASP A 860 29.73 5.54 17.83
C ASP A 860 29.09 6.14 19.09
N VAL A 861 28.07 6.99 18.91
CA VAL A 861 27.29 7.57 20.01
C VAL A 861 26.50 6.50 20.74
N LEU A 862 25.80 5.63 20.01
CA LEU A 862 24.96 4.56 20.57
C LEU A 862 25.80 3.47 21.26
N GLU A 863 26.94 3.10 20.68
CA GLU A 863 27.89 2.16 21.29
C GLU A 863 28.54 2.77 22.54
N ALA A 864 28.87 4.07 22.53
CA ALA A 864 29.34 4.77 23.73
C ALA A 864 28.27 4.77 24.83
N MET A 865 27.00 5.06 24.50
CA MET A 865 25.88 4.94 25.44
C MET A 865 25.78 3.54 26.03
N ARG A 866 25.90 2.51 25.20
CA ARG A 866 25.85 1.10 25.63
C ARG A 866 27.04 0.70 26.49
N SER A 867 28.22 1.27 26.27
CA SER A 867 29.44 0.90 27.00
C SER A 867 29.38 1.23 28.50
N PHE A 868 28.60 2.24 28.89
CA PHE A 868 28.45 2.65 30.30
C PHE A 868 27.09 2.28 30.89
N ASN A 869 26.12 1.85 30.07
CA ASN A 869 24.75 1.55 30.48
C ASN A 869 24.31 0.15 30.02
N ALA A 870 23.84 -0.68 30.96
CA ALA A 870 23.27 -1.98 30.62
C ALA A 870 22.00 -1.89 29.76
N ARG A 871 21.20 -0.85 29.98
CA ARG A 871 20.00 -0.51 29.21
C ARG A 871 19.94 1.00 29.00
N PRO A 872 20.57 1.54 27.94
CA PRO A 872 20.56 2.98 27.69
C PRO A 872 19.15 3.46 27.30
N VAL A 873 18.73 4.62 27.79
CA VAL A 873 17.48 5.26 27.37
C VAL A 873 17.80 6.23 26.21
N ILE A 874 17.20 6.02 25.05
CA ILE A 874 17.52 6.73 23.80
C ILE A 874 16.23 7.31 23.20
N PHE A 875 16.07 8.64 23.25
CA PHE A 875 14.86 9.33 22.80
C PHE A 875 15.13 10.28 21.62
N PRO A 876 15.07 9.83 20.35
CA PRO A 876 15.13 10.70 19.17
C PRO A 876 13.77 11.36 18.91
N LEU A 877 13.53 12.54 19.48
CA LEU A 877 12.22 13.20 19.51
C LEU A 877 11.97 14.17 18.36
N SER A 878 12.94 14.38 17.47
CA SER A 878 12.77 15.29 16.33
C SER A 878 11.74 14.81 15.30
N ASN A 879 10.96 15.75 14.78
CA ASN A 879 9.90 15.52 13.78
C ASN A 879 10.17 16.31 12.48
N PRO A 880 9.73 15.82 11.31
CA PRO A 880 9.13 14.50 11.03
C PRO A 880 10.18 13.36 11.03
N THR A 881 9.82 12.12 10.66
CA THR A 881 10.70 10.93 10.67
C THR A 881 12.04 11.17 9.98
N SER A 882 12.06 11.94 8.90
CA SER A 882 13.29 12.30 8.16
C SER A 882 14.28 13.16 8.96
N LYS A 883 13.87 13.71 10.11
CA LYS A 883 14.66 14.54 11.02
C LYS A 883 15.00 13.85 12.34
N ALA A 884 14.58 12.61 12.55
CA ALA A 884 14.89 11.85 13.75
C ALA A 884 16.41 11.60 13.88
N GLU A 885 16.94 11.71 15.09
CA GLU A 885 18.38 11.59 15.36
C GLU A 885 18.92 10.17 15.08
N CYS A 886 18.07 9.15 15.22
CA CYS A 886 18.28 7.78 14.75
C CYS A 886 16.93 7.06 14.61
N THR A 887 16.94 5.96 13.87
CA THR A 887 15.84 5.00 13.80
C THR A 887 15.85 4.06 15.01
N PHE A 888 14.71 3.39 15.27
CA PHE A 888 14.66 2.32 16.28
C PHE A 888 15.61 1.17 15.97
N GLU A 889 15.75 0.82 14.68
CA GLU A 889 16.63 -0.26 14.25
C GLU A 889 18.11 0.04 14.55
N GLU A 890 18.58 1.26 14.27
CA GLU A 890 19.94 1.70 14.60
C GLU A 890 20.16 1.67 16.12
N ALA A 891 19.22 2.24 16.90
CA ALA A 891 19.29 2.22 18.36
C ALA A 891 19.32 0.78 18.91
N TYR A 892 18.50 -0.12 18.38
CA TYR A 892 18.47 -1.53 18.76
C TYR A 892 19.80 -2.22 18.42
N ASN A 893 20.25 -2.12 17.18
CA ASN A 893 21.44 -2.83 16.70
C ASN A 893 22.72 -2.34 17.40
N HIS A 894 22.92 -1.03 17.50
CA HIS A 894 24.15 -0.45 18.07
C HIS A 894 24.19 -0.46 19.60
N THR A 895 23.08 -0.78 20.27
CA THR A 895 23.05 -1.01 21.72
C THR A 895 22.94 -2.49 22.10
N GLY A 896 23.06 -3.40 21.13
CA GLY A 896 22.96 -4.85 21.36
C GLY A 896 21.57 -5.28 21.85
N GLY A 897 20.51 -4.60 21.41
CA GLY A 897 19.12 -4.90 21.72
C GLY A 897 18.63 -4.44 23.09
N THR A 898 19.39 -3.58 23.77
CA THR A 898 19.12 -3.19 25.17
C THR A 898 18.51 -1.80 25.34
N ALA A 899 18.48 -0.99 24.28
CA ALA A 899 17.92 0.36 24.32
C ALA A 899 16.46 0.36 24.77
N VAL A 900 16.13 1.31 25.65
CA VAL A 900 14.76 1.73 25.94
C VAL A 900 14.48 2.96 25.09
N PHE A 901 13.48 2.89 24.23
CA PHE A 901 13.34 3.83 23.11
C PHE A 901 11.96 4.44 23.02
N ALA A 902 11.92 5.75 22.77
CA ALA A 902 10.73 6.47 22.30
C ALA A 902 11.14 7.55 21.31
N SER A 903 10.41 7.69 20.21
CA SER A 903 10.66 8.69 19.18
C SER A 903 9.53 9.71 19.06
N GLY A 904 9.81 10.88 18.49
CA GLY A 904 8.76 11.88 18.23
C GLY A 904 7.83 11.44 17.09
N SER A 905 8.42 10.88 16.03
CA SER A 905 7.72 10.36 14.86
C SER A 905 7.50 8.85 14.96
N PRO A 906 6.47 8.29 14.29
CA PRO A 906 6.20 6.85 14.34
C PRO A 906 7.27 6.06 13.57
N PHE A 907 7.66 4.90 14.12
CA PHE A 907 8.48 3.90 13.44
C PHE A 907 7.71 2.57 13.32
N PRO A 908 7.95 1.78 12.26
CA PRO A 908 7.27 0.50 12.08
C PRO A 908 7.67 -0.51 13.15
N ALA A 909 6.83 -1.53 13.36
CA ALA A 909 7.16 -2.64 14.24
C ALA A 909 8.44 -3.37 13.77
N PHE A 910 9.30 -3.69 14.72
CA PHE A 910 10.62 -4.27 14.50
C PHE A 910 10.69 -5.70 15.02
N LYS A 911 11.07 -6.65 14.16
CA LYS A 911 11.19 -8.07 14.54
C LYS A 911 12.65 -8.36 14.88
N THR A 912 12.90 -8.73 16.13
CA THR A 912 14.24 -9.10 16.62
C THR A 912 14.75 -10.38 15.94
N LYS A 913 16.08 -10.61 15.98
CA LYS A 913 16.71 -11.84 15.46
C LYS A 913 16.14 -13.11 16.11
N GLN A 914 15.61 -13.01 17.34
CA GLN A 914 14.98 -14.09 18.11
C GLN A 914 13.48 -14.24 17.80
N GLY A 915 12.94 -13.51 16.83
CA GLY A 915 11.54 -13.62 16.40
C GLY A 915 10.53 -12.83 17.23
N LYS A 916 10.93 -12.18 18.34
CA LYS A 916 10.07 -11.27 19.12
C LYS A 916 9.81 -9.97 18.34
N THR A 917 8.55 -9.55 18.25
CA THR A 917 8.16 -8.24 17.70
C THR A 917 8.20 -7.17 18.79
N LEU A 918 8.88 -6.07 18.52
CA LEU A 918 8.94 -4.87 19.34
C LEU A 918 8.18 -3.73 18.64
N TYR A 919 7.51 -2.90 19.43
CA TYR A 919 6.72 -1.78 18.93
C TYR A 919 7.34 -0.49 19.49
N PRO A 920 8.10 0.27 18.67
CA PRO A 920 8.77 1.48 19.13
C PRO A 920 7.73 2.49 19.63
N ALA A 921 7.94 3.01 20.83
CA ALA A 921 7.01 3.97 21.43
C ALA A 921 7.10 5.33 20.71
N GLN A 922 5.96 6.00 20.54
CA GLN A 922 5.92 7.36 20.02
C GLN A 922 5.57 8.36 21.14
N ALA A 923 6.51 9.25 21.46
CA ALA A 923 6.34 10.36 22.38
C ALA A 923 5.61 11.51 21.68
N ASN A 924 4.30 11.37 21.49
CA ASN A 924 3.47 12.37 20.82
C ASN A 924 2.85 13.35 21.84
N ASN A 925 2.94 14.65 21.60
CA ASN A 925 2.34 15.66 22.48
C ASN A 925 0.81 15.54 22.60
N SER A 926 0.16 14.84 21.66
CA SER A 926 -1.28 14.59 21.67
C SER A 926 -1.79 13.85 22.90
N TYR A 927 -0.94 13.07 23.57
CA TYR A 927 -1.24 12.46 24.86
C TYR A 927 -1.37 13.48 26.01
N VAL A 928 -0.89 14.72 25.81
CA VAL A 928 -0.77 15.74 26.86
C VAL A 928 -1.73 16.89 26.64
N PHE A 929 -1.62 17.61 25.51
CA PHE A 929 -2.36 18.87 25.35
C PHE A 929 -3.88 18.66 25.33
N GLY A 930 -4.37 17.59 24.71
CA GLY A 930 -5.81 17.28 24.65
C GLY A 930 -6.40 17.13 26.05
N PRO A 931 -5.88 16.20 26.87
CA PRO A 931 -6.29 16.03 28.26
C PRO A 931 -6.16 17.29 29.13
N ILE A 932 -5.03 18.01 29.06
CA ILE A 932 -4.83 19.26 29.83
C ILE A 932 -5.86 20.32 29.42
N GLY A 933 -6.15 20.45 28.13
CA GLY A 933 -7.12 21.44 27.69
C GLY A 933 -8.53 21.10 28.09
N MET A 934 -8.95 19.84 28.01
CA MET A 934 -10.26 19.45 28.53
C MET A 934 -10.39 19.73 30.02
N ALA A 935 -9.39 19.34 30.82
CA ALA A 935 -9.39 19.60 32.26
C ALA A 935 -9.43 21.10 32.59
N THR A 936 -8.66 21.91 31.85
CA THR A 936 -8.66 23.37 31.95
C THR A 936 -10.04 23.97 31.68
N VAL A 937 -10.74 23.47 30.66
CA VAL A 937 -12.08 23.94 30.29
C VAL A 937 -13.11 23.56 31.37
N LEU A 938 -13.11 22.31 31.82
CA LEU A 938 -14.07 21.83 32.83
C LEU A 938 -13.91 22.53 34.18
N THR A 939 -12.68 22.88 34.55
CA THR A 939 -12.38 23.52 35.84
C THR A 939 -12.31 25.05 35.77
N LYS A 940 -12.47 25.66 34.58
CA LYS A 940 -12.23 27.10 34.36
C LYS A 940 -10.86 27.54 34.89
N CYS A 941 -9.83 26.73 34.61
CA CYS A 941 -8.48 26.94 35.12
C CYS A 941 -7.96 28.34 34.75
N LYS A 942 -7.35 29.02 35.71
CA LYS A 942 -6.84 30.39 35.59
C LYS A 942 -5.44 30.42 34.98
N THR A 943 -4.60 29.45 35.35
CA THR A 943 -3.18 29.40 34.97
C THR A 943 -2.71 27.94 34.92
N ILE A 944 -1.93 27.59 33.90
CA ILE A 944 -1.29 26.29 33.77
C ILE A 944 0.15 26.41 34.30
N THR A 945 0.47 25.67 35.35
CA THR A 945 1.79 25.66 36.00
C THR A 945 2.66 24.51 35.48
N GLU A 946 3.98 24.61 35.67
CA GLU A 946 4.90 23.50 35.39
C GLU A 946 4.62 22.26 36.25
N GLU A 947 4.11 22.46 37.46
CA GLU A 947 3.67 21.38 38.34
C GLU A 947 2.52 20.57 37.73
N LEU A 948 1.59 21.23 37.03
CA LEU A 948 0.50 20.55 36.34
C LEU A 948 1.02 19.60 35.25
N PHE A 949 2.05 20.00 34.50
CA PHE A 949 2.69 19.13 33.50
C PHE A 949 3.46 17.98 34.15
N LEU A 950 4.19 18.23 35.25
CA LEU A 950 4.87 17.18 36.00
C LEU A 950 3.88 16.12 36.50
N MET A 951 2.81 16.55 37.15
CA MET A 951 1.77 15.66 37.65
C MET A 951 1.07 14.90 36.49
N THR A 952 0.81 15.58 35.37
CA THR A 952 0.28 14.93 34.16
C THR A 952 1.22 13.84 33.64
N ALA A 953 2.54 14.08 33.66
CA ALA A 953 3.53 13.11 33.25
C ALA A 953 3.56 11.87 34.16
N GLU A 954 3.43 12.08 35.47
CA GLU A 954 3.34 11.01 36.47
C GLU A 954 2.07 10.17 36.29
N LEU A 955 0.91 10.81 36.13
CA LEU A 955 -0.36 10.12 35.91
C LEU A 955 -0.33 9.28 34.63
N LEU A 956 0.09 9.86 33.51
CA LEU A 956 0.14 9.16 32.22
C LEU A 956 1.13 7.99 32.26
N ALA A 957 2.29 8.18 32.89
CA ALA A 957 3.25 7.10 33.09
C ALA A 957 2.66 6.00 33.97
N GLY A 958 1.93 6.34 35.04
CA GLY A 958 1.30 5.40 35.96
C GLY A 958 0.19 4.57 35.33
N ILE A 959 -0.61 5.15 34.44
CA ILE A 959 -1.72 4.44 33.76
C ILE A 959 -1.20 3.44 32.72
N THR A 960 0.05 3.56 32.26
CA THR A 960 0.63 2.62 31.28
C THR A 960 0.81 1.22 31.90
N PRO A 961 0.16 0.16 31.38
CA PRO A 961 0.22 -1.19 31.97
C PRO A 961 1.61 -1.83 31.86
N GLU A 962 2.03 -2.58 32.89
CA GLU A 962 3.34 -3.29 32.90
C GLU A 962 3.53 -4.24 31.71
N ALA A 963 2.47 -4.92 31.28
CA ALA A 963 2.50 -5.79 30.10
C ALA A 963 2.97 -5.04 28.83
N ARG A 964 2.62 -3.75 28.69
CA ARG A 964 3.03 -2.90 27.56
C ARG A 964 4.49 -2.46 27.66
N LEU A 965 4.95 -2.15 28.88
CA LEU A 965 6.36 -1.84 29.11
C LEU A 965 7.29 -3.01 28.72
N SER A 966 6.85 -4.25 28.96
CA SER A 966 7.59 -5.47 28.60
C SER A 966 7.74 -5.73 27.08
N SER A 967 6.89 -5.10 26.27
CA SER A 967 6.92 -5.16 24.80
C SER A 967 7.59 -3.95 24.14
N GLY A 968 8.11 -3.01 24.95
CA GLY A 968 8.82 -1.81 24.49
C GLY A 968 7.94 -0.58 24.29
N MET A 969 6.65 -0.64 24.63
CA MET A 969 5.73 0.50 24.54
C MET A 969 5.80 1.32 25.83
N LEU A 970 6.29 2.57 25.77
CA LEU A 970 6.43 3.46 26.93
C LEU A 970 5.15 4.27 27.26
N PHE A 971 4.16 4.22 26.39
CA PHE A 971 2.90 4.96 26.48
C PHE A 971 1.73 4.01 26.18
N PRO A 972 0.49 4.35 26.58
CA PRO A 972 -0.70 3.62 26.15
C PRO A 972 -0.83 3.63 24.62
N ALA A 973 -1.40 2.59 24.02
CA ALA A 973 -1.65 2.63 22.58
C ALA A 973 -2.67 3.72 22.23
N PHE A 974 -2.60 4.31 21.05
CA PHE A 974 -3.59 5.32 20.62
C PHE A 974 -5.02 4.77 20.62
N SER A 975 -5.21 3.47 20.33
CA SER A 975 -6.50 2.77 20.45
C SER A 975 -7.07 2.80 21.87
N ASP A 976 -6.20 2.79 22.88
CA ASP A 976 -6.58 2.68 24.28
C ASP A 976 -6.95 4.07 24.85
N MET A 977 -6.65 5.16 24.12
CA MET A 977 -6.88 6.53 24.59
C MET A 977 -8.34 6.88 24.82
N LYS A 978 -9.29 6.20 24.17
CA LYS A 978 -10.72 6.37 24.46
C LYS A 978 -11.06 6.02 25.91
N GLU A 979 -10.37 5.04 26.47
CA GLU A 979 -10.54 4.60 27.86
C GLU A 979 -9.57 5.31 28.81
N VAL A 980 -8.34 5.62 28.35
CA VAL A 980 -7.31 6.25 29.19
C VAL A 980 -7.55 7.75 29.38
N ALA A 981 -7.97 8.48 28.35
CA ALA A 981 -8.12 9.93 28.42
C ALA A 981 -9.08 10.40 29.52
N PRO A 982 -10.28 9.81 29.72
CA PRO A 982 -11.18 10.22 30.81
C PRO A 982 -10.54 10.14 32.20
N HIS A 983 -9.78 9.09 32.47
CA HIS A 983 -9.10 8.90 33.76
C HIS A 983 -7.98 9.92 33.96
N LEU A 984 -7.19 10.16 32.90
CA LEU A 984 -6.14 11.17 32.93
C LEU A 984 -6.74 12.57 33.16
N ILE A 985 -7.78 12.94 32.41
CA ILE A 985 -8.48 14.23 32.55
C ILE A 985 -9.05 14.39 33.96
N ALA A 986 -9.69 13.35 34.51
CA ALA A 986 -10.25 13.39 35.86
C ALA A 986 -9.19 13.68 36.93
N GLY A 987 -8.02 13.02 36.85
CA GLY A 987 -6.89 13.30 37.75
C GLY A 987 -6.33 14.70 37.59
N ILE A 988 -6.27 15.21 36.35
CA ILE A 988 -5.85 16.59 36.06
C ILE A 988 -6.85 17.60 36.65
N CYS A 989 -8.16 17.37 36.48
CA CYS A 989 -9.20 18.22 37.07
C CYS A 989 -9.09 18.29 38.60
N GLU A 990 -8.92 17.14 39.25
CA GLU A 990 -8.79 17.06 40.70
C GLU A 990 -7.58 17.86 41.19
N HIS A 991 -6.44 17.75 40.52
CA HIS A 991 -5.24 18.51 40.87
C HIS A 991 -5.42 20.02 40.65
N ILE A 992 -6.02 20.44 39.53
CA ILE A 992 -6.27 21.87 39.25
C ILE A 992 -7.13 22.49 40.36
N VAL A 993 -8.14 21.78 40.85
CA VAL A 993 -8.99 22.26 41.94
C VAL A 993 -8.24 22.26 43.27
N LYS A 994 -7.53 21.17 43.62
CA LYS A 994 -6.76 21.07 44.87
C LYS A 994 -5.66 22.13 45.00
N SER A 995 -5.02 22.48 43.88
CA SER A 995 -3.99 23.53 43.80
C SER A 995 -4.56 24.96 43.77
N GLY A 996 -5.89 25.12 43.78
CA GLY A 996 -6.57 26.41 43.76
C GLY A 996 -6.51 27.13 42.41
N GLN A 997 -6.10 26.45 41.34
CA GLN A 997 -5.96 27.02 39.99
C GLN A 997 -7.28 27.05 39.21
N GLY A 998 -8.25 26.24 39.61
CA GLY A 998 -9.59 26.22 39.01
C GLY A 998 -10.71 26.07 40.05
N THR A 999 -11.92 25.88 39.55
CA THR A 999 -13.15 25.70 40.34
C THR A 999 -13.79 24.36 40.03
N GLN A 1000 -14.29 23.68 41.06
CA GLN A 1000 -15.09 22.47 40.89
C GLN A 1000 -16.54 22.84 40.50
N PRO A 1001 -17.07 22.31 39.38
CA PRO A 1001 -18.49 22.41 39.05
C PRO A 1001 -19.36 21.77 40.13
N ALA A 1002 -20.56 22.33 40.37
CA ALA A 1002 -21.43 21.87 41.46
C ALA A 1002 -21.93 20.42 41.28
N ASP A 1003 -22.01 19.95 40.05
CA ASP A 1003 -22.44 18.62 39.62
C ASP A 1003 -21.26 17.62 39.45
N ALA A 1004 -20.02 18.07 39.61
CA ALA A 1004 -18.83 17.21 39.56
C ALA A 1004 -18.57 16.54 40.92
N THR A 1005 -19.42 15.59 41.32
CA THR A 1005 -19.23 14.79 42.55
C THR A 1005 -18.22 13.65 42.36
N ASP A 1006 -18.18 13.06 41.17
CA ASP A 1006 -17.14 12.14 40.69
C ASP A 1006 -16.54 12.70 39.40
N TRP A 1007 -15.22 12.91 39.37
CA TRP A 1007 -14.56 13.54 38.23
C TRP A 1007 -14.57 12.66 36.98
N LEU A 1008 -14.53 11.34 37.11
CA LEU A 1008 -14.48 10.44 35.96
C LEU A 1008 -15.82 10.44 35.23
N ASP A 1009 -16.91 10.30 35.97
CA ASP A 1009 -18.27 10.33 35.42
C ASP A 1009 -18.61 11.72 34.86
N TYR A 1010 -18.18 12.79 35.55
CA TYR A 1010 -18.33 14.16 35.07
C TYR A 1010 -17.58 14.38 33.74
N VAL A 1011 -16.32 13.94 33.64
CA VAL A 1011 -15.55 14.04 32.39
C VAL A 1011 -16.24 13.26 31.27
N LYS A 1012 -16.61 11.99 31.51
CA LYS A 1012 -17.25 11.13 30.49
C LYS A 1012 -18.56 11.71 29.97
N SER A 1013 -19.34 12.39 30.81
CA SER A 1013 -20.60 13.03 30.40
C SER A 1013 -20.39 14.30 29.57
N HIS A 1014 -19.23 14.95 29.69
CA HIS A 1014 -18.90 16.19 28.97
C HIS A 1014 -18.02 16.00 27.73
N MET A 1015 -17.44 14.81 27.54
CA MET A 1015 -16.68 14.50 26.32
C MET A 1015 -17.59 14.43 25.10
N TYR A 1016 -17.14 15.03 24.01
CA TYR A 1016 -17.81 15.06 22.72
C TYR A 1016 -18.04 13.65 22.19
N LYS A 1017 -19.29 13.37 21.84
CA LYS A 1017 -19.72 12.14 21.16
C LYS A 1017 -20.18 12.54 19.76
N PRO A 1018 -19.65 11.94 18.69
CA PRO A 1018 -20.18 12.15 17.36
C PRO A 1018 -21.64 11.65 17.32
N PRO A 1019 -22.54 12.29 16.55
CA PRO A 1019 -23.93 11.83 16.41
C PRO A 1019 -24.01 10.37 15.91
N ASP A 1020 -24.98 9.62 16.43
CA ASP A 1020 -25.34 8.30 15.90
C ASP A 1020 -26.16 8.46 14.60
N ASP A 1021 -26.22 7.42 13.75
CA ASP A 1021 -26.83 7.52 12.42
C ASP A 1021 -28.37 7.65 12.43
N ASP A 1022 -28.99 7.74 13.62
CA ASP A 1022 -30.45 7.71 13.85
C ASP A 1022 -31.04 9.00 14.52
N GLU A 1023 -30.27 10.10 14.60
CA GLU A 1023 -30.80 11.46 14.87
C GLU A 1023 -30.64 12.38 13.65
#